data_AF-A0A6P7YK43-F1
#
_entry.id   AF-A0A6P7YK43-F1
#
_cell.length_a   1.000
_cell.length_b   1.000
_cell.length_c   1.000
_cell.angle_alpha   90.00
_cell.angle_beta   90.00
_cell.angle_gamma   90.00
#
_symmetry.space_group_name_H-M   'P 1'
#
loop_
_entity.id
_entity.type
_entity.pdbx_description
1 polymer ?
#
loop_
_entity_poly.entity_id
_entity_poly.type
_entity_poly.pdbx_seq_one_letter_code
_entity_poly.pdbx_strand_id
1 'polypeptide(L)'
;MEKIKEAYQMMKSGDAQQGESLYLNTAYTEPLIIGKHRCPNEKKEEISAIGRKHLEVMNERYSLKYFPTSVEMFFEADSKGLLPRTVVVQGPAGIGKTFLICKIMLDWASEKLYQKKFNFVFHLSCRDMNIMEAEMSLLDLIINKCPDASTLVQEILGESEKLLFLIDGFDELKYSLNVPGTKIHSDPCEKTTVENILNGLLLKKLLPKSYLIITTRPAALEKLQLFLKAPRFTEIMGFDETGRKEYFNLFFANKNKAEQAYSYVFENEIVYTICFIPAVCWTICTMIKEQFEKGEDIMSSSKTITSLFYSIIVSMLKHHSRTTELTVGSCLRNLCSLAQEGILEKKFLFKEEDLERHHLRVCDGVALFLNKTVFQRGITCQNLFDFSHLRFQQFFAALYYILDNDQEEMGSLVGQRKDVASLLRMSRENKEKQTKLTVRFLFGLLNEKTRPLTESYFQCKIFSPAIKRDLETSVKVAARKKYGTEGYDLLNWLHCLFEIQDEEFVKSAMKHLKNIDLSFLTFTFRDCGILAYCLQKSARKHAVDLTKCRILCAQIPILKPGIPNCSSLELGSNKLGNSGVKLLCEILMNSGCKLRTLSLEENYLTDECTKDLCTTLHAMQTLETLSLANNSFKDISIGPFIQLIESCTKLSLIYLLDNQFSKRGEDQLRQLSEKLEKLGRVILLM
;
A
#
# COMPACT_ATOMS: atom_id res chain seq x y z
N MET A 1 27.42 -28.83 -5.33
CA MET A 1 26.46 -28.38 -4.30
C MET A 1 26.96 -27.17 -3.52
N GLU A 2 28.10 -27.22 -2.81
CA GLU A 2 28.59 -26.08 -2.00
C GLU A 2 28.76 -24.76 -2.78
N LYS A 3 29.40 -24.77 -3.96
CA LYS A 3 29.50 -23.58 -4.82
C LYS A 3 28.14 -22.97 -5.19
N ILE A 4 27.09 -23.81 -5.33
CA ILE A 4 25.73 -23.34 -5.61
C ILE A 4 25.12 -22.72 -4.35
N LYS A 5 25.35 -23.32 -3.16
CA LYS A 5 24.95 -22.69 -1.90
C LYS A 5 25.58 -21.30 -1.79
N GLU A 6 26.89 -21.18 -1.94
CA GLU A 6 27.59 -19.88 -1.87
C GLU A 6 27.02 -18.86 -2.88
N ALA A 7 26.73 -19.28 -4.12
CA ALA A 7 26.22 -18.40 -5.16
C ALA A 7 24.78 -17.91 -4.95
N TYR A 8 23.91 -18.73 -4.32
CA TYR A 8 22.47 -18.42 -4.16
C TYR A 8 22.07 -18.10 -2.72
N GLN A 9 22.92 -18.37 -1.74
CA GLN A 9 22.69 -18.07 -0.33
C GLN A 9 22.67 -16.56 -0.09
N MET A 10 23.48 -15.81 -0.84
CA MET A 10 23.52 -14.36 -0.81
C MET A 10 22.97 -13.80 -2.11
N MET A 11 21.81 -13.14 -2.07
CA MET A 11 21.37 -12.32 -3.18
C MET A 11 21.82 -10.88 -2.96
N LYS A 12 22.47 -10.31 -3.98
CA LYS A 12 22.57 -8.86 -4.09
C LYS A 12 21.14 -8.37 -4.33
N SER A 13 20.54 -7.73 -3.33
CA SER A 13 19.39 -6.86 -3.60
C SER A 13 19.84 -5.87 -4.68
N GLY A 14 18.95 -5.48 -5.59
CA GLY A 14 19.31 -4.69 -6.79
C GLY A 14 19.89 -3.30 -6.55
N ASP A 15 20.34 -2.98 -5.34
CA ASP A 15 21.74 -2.61 -5.05
C ASP A 15 21.91 -2.42 -3.54
N ALA A 16 22.32 -3.47 -2.84
CA ALA A 16 23.00 -3.33 -1.56
C ALA A 16 24.03 -2.20 -1.66
N GLN A 17 23.99 -1.17 -0.80
CA GLN A 17 25.18 -0.34 -0.58
C GLN A 17 26.36 -1.28 -0.36
N GLN A 18 27.57 -0.96 -0.86
CA GLN A 18 28.77 -1.82 -0.73
C GLN A 18 28.80 -2.52 0.65
N GLY A 19 28.41 -3.81 0.70
CA GLY A 19 28.35 -4.61 1.93
C GLY A 19 26.99 -5.27 2.30
N GLU A 20 25.83 -4.83 1.80
CA GLU A 20 24.53 -5.38 2.28
C GLU A 20 24.04 -6.62 1.49
N SER A 21 24.67 -7.76 1.69
CA SER A 21 24.22 -9.01 1.07
C SER A 21 23.01 -9.62 1.82
N LEU A 22 21.94 -9.97 1.11
CA LEU A 22 20.72 -10.52 1.70
C LEU A 22 20.82 -12.04 1.75
N TYR A 23 20.74 -12.61 2.95
CA TYR A 23 20.75 -14.06 3.15
C TYR A 23 19.38 -14.64 2.79
N LEU A 24 19.30 -15.38 1.68
CA LEU A 24 18.02 -15.77 1.08
C LEU A 24 17.16 -16.64 2.01
N ASN A 25 17.79 -17.55 2.77
CA ASN A 25 17.07 -18.40 3.71
C ASN A 25 16.45 -17.67 4.90
N THR A 26 16.92 -16.46 5.21
CA THR A 26 16.38 -15.64 6.30
C THR A 26 15.56 -14.46 5.78
N ALA A 27 15.30 -14.38 4.48
CA ALA A 27 14.58 -13.28 3.85
C ALA A 27 13.50 -13.74 2.85
N TYR A 28 13.45 -15.03 2.53
CA TYR A 28 12.43 -15.60 1.67
C TYR A 28 11.14 -15.84 2.47
N THR A 29 10.06 -15.25 1.99
CA THR A 29 8.69 -15.54 2.40
C THR A 29 7.99 -16.24 1.26
N GLU A 30 7.30 -17.34 1.54
CA GLU A 30 6.58 -18.09 0.51
C GLU A 30 5.37 -17.28 0.01
N PRO A 31 5.27 -17.00 -1.30
CA PRO A 31 4.09 -16.35 -1.84
C PRO A 31 2.97 -17.38 -2.06
N LEU A 32 1.73 -16.91 -2.09
CA LEU A 32 0.61 -17.74 -2.53
C LEU A 32 0.77 -18.09 -4.02
N ILE A 33 0.72 -19.39 -4.35
CA ILE A 33 0.76 -19.90 -5.72
C ILE A 33 -0.51 -20.72 -6.01
N ILE A 34 -1.16 -20.43 -7.13
CA ILE A 34 -2.40 -21.11 -7.55
C ILE A 34 -2.24 -21.79 -8.91
N GLY A 35 -2.94 -22.90 -9.13
CA GLY A 35 -2.96 -23.62 -10.41
C GLY A 35 -4.10 -23.20 -11.36
N LYS A 36 -5.01 -22.34 -10.91
CA LYS A 36 -6.17 -21.88 -11.70
C LYS A 36 -5.84 -20.64 -12.53
N HIS A 37 -6.26 -20.64 -13.80
CA HIS A 37 -6.36 -19.40 -14.59
C HIS A 37 -7.56 -18.55 -14.12
N ARG A 38 -7.28 -17.30 -13.73
CA ARG A 38 -8.30 -16.35 -13.25
C ARG A 38 -9.14 -15.80 -14.41
N CYS A 39 -10.44 -15.58 -14.18
CA CYS A 39 -11.30 -14.93 -15.16
C CYS A 39 -11.27 -13.39 -15.03
N PRO A 40 -11.78 -12.62 -16.02
CA PRO A 40 -11.76 -11.16 -15.96
C PRO A 40 -12.48 -10.57 -14.75
N ASN A 41 -13.54 -11.21 -14.26
CA ASN A 41 -14.27 -10.75 -13.09
C ASN A 41 -13.48 -10.93 -11.79
N GLU A 42 -12.78 -12.06 -11.65
CA GLU A 42 -11.89 -12.32 -10.50
C GLU A 42 -10.74 -11.31 -10.47
N LYS A 43 -10.18 -10.94 -11.63
CA LYS A 43 -9.18 -9.86 -11.73
C LYS A 43 -9.75 -8.49 -11.35
N LYS A 44 -10.93 -8.12 -11.86
CA LYS A 44 -11.58 -6.86 -11.48
C LYS A 44 -11.83 -6.77 -9.98
N GLU A 45 -12.30 -7.86 -9.38
CA GLU A 45 -12.55 -7.92 -7.95
C GLU A 45 -11.27 -7.67 -7.15
N GLU A 46 -10.18 -8.37 -7.47
CA GLU A 46 -8.88 -8.20 -6.82
C GLU A 46 -8.33 -6.78 -6.95
N ILE A 47 -8.34 -6.21 -8.15
CA ILE A 47 -7.83 -4.85 -8.42
C ILE A 47 -8.63 -3.78 -7.68
N SER A 48 -9.94 -3.99 -7.54
CA SER A 48 -10.85 -3.06 -6.87
C SER A 48 -10.90 -3.23 -5.34
N ALA A 49 -10.42 -4.37 -4.81
CA ALA A 49 -10.48 -4.69 -3.40
C ALA A 49 -9.44 -3.86 -2.61
N ILE A 50 -9.82 -3.41 -1.41
CA ILE A 50 -8.99 -2.58 -0.55
C ILE A 50 -9.10 -3.04 0.91
N GLY A 51 -8.02 -2.86 1.68
CA GLY A 51 -8.00 -3.18 3.10
C GLY A 51 -8.51 -4.58 3.42
N ARG A 52 -9.51 -4.68 4.29
CA ARG A 52 -10.11 -5.97 4.69
C ARG A 52 -10.68 -6.76 3.51
N LYS A 53 -11.36 -6.10 2.57
CA LYS A 53 -11.89 -6.78 1.38
C LYS A 53 -10.77 -7.40 0.54
N HIS A 54 -9.62 -6.73 0.44
CA HIS A 54 -8.45 -7.31 -0.24
C HIS A 54 -7.93 -8.54 0.49
N LEU A 55 -7.87 -8.52 1.83
CA LEU A 55 -7.47 -9.69 2.63
C LEU A 55 -8.45 -10.86 2.43
N GLU A 56 -9.75 -10.60 2.44
CA GLU A 56 -10.80 -11.59 2.18
C GLU A 56 -10.64 -12.22 0.80
N VAL A 57 -10.41 -11.40 -0.25
CA VAL A 57 -10.17 -11.88 -1.61
C VAL A 57 -8.93 -12.77 -1.66
N MET A 58 -7.82 -12.38 -1.03
CA MET A 58 -6.60 -13.21 -0.98
C MET A 58 -6.82 -14.53 -0.22
N ASN A 59 -7.55 -14.50 0.90
CA ASN A 59 -7.86 -15.69 1.68
C ASN A 59 -8.75 -16.68 0.91
N GLU A 60 -9.70 -16.20 0.10
CA GLU A 60 -10.52 -17.07 -0.76
C GLU A 60 -9.66 -17.88 -1.75
N ARG A 61 -8.50 -17.34 -2.15
CA ARG A 61 -7.58 -18.00 -3.09
C ARG A 61 -6.87 -19.23 -2.51
N TYR A 62 -6.97 -19.47 -1.20
CA TYR A 62 -6.56 -20.75 -0.58
C TYR A 62 -7.61 -21.85 -0.70
N SER A 63 -8.83 -21.55 -1.16
CA SER A 63 -9.84 -22.58 -1.35
C SER A 63 -9.45 -23.54 -2.48
N LEU A 64 -9.90 -24.80 -2.38
CA LEU A 64 -9.64 -25.84 -3.39
C LEU A 64 -10.09 -25.44 -4.81
N LYS A 65 -11.01 -24.48 -4.93
CA LYS A 65 -11.45 -23.86 -6.19
C LYS A 65 -10.29 -23.27 -7.00
N TYR A 66 -9.23 -22.81 -6.35
CA TYR A 66 -8.08 -22.15 -7.00
C TYR A 66 -6.88 -23.08 -7.20
N PHE A 67 -6.96 -24.33 -6.72
CA PHE A 67 -5.86 -25.29 -6.75
C PHE A 67 -4.57 -24.69 -6.15
N PRO A 68 -4.58 -24.27 -4.86
CA PRO A 68 -3.37 -23.80 -4.20
C PRO A 68 -2.29 -24.88 -4.28
N THR A 69 -1.05 -24.47 -4.52
CA THR A 69 0.08 -25.36 -4.71
C THR A 69 1.34 -24.76 -4.11
N SER A 70 2.33 -25.59 -3.83
CA SER A 70 3.66 -25.19 -3.40
C SER A 70 4.70 -25.71 -4.38
N VAL A 71 5.94 -25.25 -4.23
CA VAL A 71 7.05 -25.68 -5.08
C VAL A 71 7.20 -27.20 -5.04
N GLU A 72 7.12 -27.83 -3.87
CA GLU A 72 7.24 -29.28 -3.67
C GLU A 72 6.26 -30.06 -4.56
N MET A 73 5.07 -29.50 -4.77
CA MET A 73 3.94 -30.13 -5.47
C MET A 73 3.95 -29.91 -6.99
N PHE A 74 4.84 -29.08 -7.52
CA PHE A 74 4.84 -28.67 -8.94
C PHE A 74 4.84 -29.84 -9.93
N PHE A 75 5.54 -30.92 -9.58
CA PHE A 75 5.70 -32.10 -10.44
C PHE A 75 4.94 -33.33 -9.95
N GLU A 76 3.97 -33.15 -9.05
CA GLU A 76 3.08 -34.22 -8.61
C GLU A 76 1.93 -34.44 -9.59
N ALA A 77 1.27 -35.60 -9.51
CA ALA A 77 0.16 -35.92 -10.39
C ALA A 77 -1.01 -34.95 -10.16
N ASP A 78 -1.67 -34.51 -11.25
CA ASP A 78 -2.92 -33.76 -11.11
C ASP A 78 -4.08 -34.70 -10.75
N SER A 79 -5.29 -34.14 -10.62
CA SER A 79 -6.51 -34.90 -10.35
C SER A 79 -6.85 -35.96 -11.41
N LYS A 80 -6.19 -35.93 -12.58
CA LYS A 80 -6.32 -36.91 -13.66
C LYS A 80 -5.14 -37.90 -13.70
N GLY A 81 -4.22 -37.82 -12.76
CA GLY A 81 -3.04 -38.70 -12.69
C GLY A 81 -1.89 -38.28 -13.60
N LEU A 82 -1.95 -37.13 -14.28
CA LEU A 82 -0.91 -36.68 -15.21
C LEU A 82 0.27 -36.03 -14.47
N LEU A 83 1.48 -36.53 -14.72
CA LEU A 83 2.73 -36.00 -14.20
C LEU A 83 3.32 -34.98 -15.19
N PRO A 84 3.39 -33.69 -14.83
CA PRO A 84 3.99 -32.70 -15.72
C PRO A 84 5.51 -32.82 -15.73
N ARG A 85 6.13 -32.66 -16.91
CA ARG A 85 7.59 -32.46 -17.05
C ARG A 85 7.96 -30.99 -17.30
N THR A 86 6.97 -30.13 -17.44
CA THR A 86 7.15 -28.70 -17.65
C THR A 86 6.14 -27.97 -16.77
N VAL A 87 6.63 -27.07 -15.94
CA VAL A 87 5.84 -26.20 -15.09
C VAL A 87 6.14 -24.76 -15.48
N VAL A 88 5.11 -23.98 -15.75
CA VAL A 88 5.21 -22.56 -16.09
C VAL A 88 4.67 -21.75 -14.92
N VAL A 89 5.55 -20.99 -14.28
CA VAL A 89 5.24 -20.11 -13.17
C VAL A 89 5.10 -18.68 -13.69
N GLN A 90 3.88 -18.17 -13.77
CA GLN A 90 3.62 -16.82 -14.23
C GLN A 90 3.30 -15.85 -13.09
N GLY A 91 3.44 -14.56 -13.36
CA GLY A 91 2.98 -13.51 -12.47
C GLY A 91 3.45 -12.13 -12.90
N PRO A 92 2.86 -11.06 -12.34
CA PRO A 92 3.20 -9.68 -12.69
C PRO A 92 4.64 -9.33 -12.31
N ALA A 93 5.09 -8.15 -12.74
CA ALA A 93 6.42 -7.66 -12.37
C ALA A 93 6.52 -7.42 -10.85
N GLY A 94 7.70 -7.65 -10.26
CA GLY A 94 7.93 -7.45 -8.83
C GLY A 94 7.30 -8.51 -7.89
N ILE A 95 6.60 -9.51 -8.43
CA ILE A 95 5.90 -10.52 -7.62
C ILE A 95 6.81 -11.61 -7.01
N GLY A 96 8.10 -11.62 -7.36
CA GLY A 96 9.08 -12.55 -6.77
C GLY A 96 9.44 -13.79 -7.61
N LYS A 97 9.17 -13.82 -8.92
CA LYS A 97 9.49 -14.96 -9.81
C LYS A 97 10.96 -15.40 -9.77
N THR A 98 11.91 -14.48 -10.03
CA THR A 98 13.35 -14.76 -9.93
C THR A 98 13.75 -15.15 -8.51
N PHE A 99 13.11 -14.54 -7.49
CA PHE A 99 13.37 -14.85 -6.09
C PHE A 99 12.99 -16.30 -5.74
N LEU A 100 11.88 -16.80 -6.32
CA LEU A 100 11.46 -18.20 -6.24
C LEU A 100 12.49 -19.13 -6.89
N ILE A 101 13.01 -18.81 -8.07
CA ILE A 101 14.02 -19.62 -8.78
C ILE A 101 15.31 -19.73 -7.96
N CYS A 102 15.79 -18.61 -7.43
CA CYS A 102 16.95 -18.60 -6.54
C CYS A 102 16.71 -19.44 -5.29
N LYS A 103 15.49 -19.41 -4.72
CA LYS A 103 15.15 -20.22 -3.55
C LYS A 103 15.13 -21.71 -3.87
N ILE A 104 14.58 -22.10 -5.02
CA ILE A 104 14.60 -23.49 -5.51
C ILE A 104 16.04 -23.99 -5.65
N MET A 105 16.92 -23.20 -6.26
CA MET A 105 18.34 -23.56 -6.39
C MET A 105 19.01 -23.75 -5.03
N LEU A 106 18.77 -22.84 -4.09
CA LEU A 106 19.36 -22.88 -2.76
C LEU A 106 18.86 -24.06 -1.94
N ASP A 107 17.56 -24.34 -1.95
CA ASP A 107 16.97 -25.44 -1.20
C ASP A 107 17.32 -26.80 -1.79
N TRP A 108 17.39 -26.91 -3.11
CA TRP A 108 17.91 -28.11 -3.74
C TRP A 108 19.38 -28.30 -3.34
N ALA A 109 20.24 -27.28 -3.48
CA ALA A 109 21.65 -27.41 -3.09
C ALA A 109 21.84 -27.70 -1.59
N SER A 110 20.89 -27.26 -0.74
CA SER A 110 20.83 -27.49 0.71
C SER A 110 20.16 -28.81 1.10
N GLU A 111 19.84 -29.66 0.13
CA GLU A 111 19.22 -30.97 0.35
C GLU A 111 17.81 -30.95 0.98
N LYS A 112 17.11 -29.82 0.84
CA LYS A 112 15.76 -29.60 1.38
C LYS A 112 14.66 -29.82 0.35
N LEU A 113 14.98 -29.67 -0.94
CA LEU A 113 14.01 -29.73 -2.02
C LEU A 113 14.45 -30.72 -3.12
N TYR A 114 13.52 -31.56 -3.58
CA TYR A 114 13.66 -32.46 -4.74
C TYR A 114 14.82 -33.47 -4.76
N GLN A 115 15.47 -33.76 -3.64
CA GLN A 115 16.64 -34.65 -3.61
C GLN A 115 16.39 -36.06 -4.17
N LYS A 116 15.19 -36.61 -4.01
CA LYS A 116 14.83 -37.92 -4.58
C LYS A 116 14.56 -37.88 -6.08
N LYS A 117 14.31 -36.68 -6.64
CA LYS A 117 13.80 -36.50 -7.99
C LYS A 117 14.87 -36.02 -8.97
N PHE A 118 15.78 -35.14 -8.55
CA PHE A 118 16.77 -34.53 -9.44
C PHE A 118 18.19 -34.64 -8.89
N ASN A 119 19.09 -35.16 -9.73
CA ASN A 119 20.51 -35.26 -9.45
C ASN A 119 21.26 -34.01 -9.93
N PHE A 120 20.71 -33.32 -10.93
CA PHE A 120 21.29 -32.08 -11.46
C PHE A 120 20.20 -31.02 -11.69
N VAL A 121 20.49 -29.79 -11.27
CA VAL A 121 19.63 -28.63 -11.49
C VAL A 121 20.44 -27.48 -12.07
N PHE A 122 19.98 -26.93 -13.20
CA PHE A 122 20.66 -25.86 -13.92
C PHE A 122 19.78 -24.62 -14.02
N HIS A 123 20.31 -23.46 -13.61
CA HIS A 123 19.65 -22.17 -13.77
C HIS A 123 20.07 -21.49 -15.07
N LEU A 124 19.09 -21.27 -15.96
CA LEU A 124 19.23 -20.60 -17.24
C LEU A 124 18.49 -19.25 -17.20
N SER A 125 19.24 -18.19 -16.92
CA SER A 125 18.74 -16.80 -16.97
C SER A 125 18.60 -16.35 -18.43
N CYS A 126 17.37 -16.06 -18.86
CA CYS A 126 17.10 -15.50 -20.19
C CYS A 126 17.79 -14.17 -20.42
N ARG A 127 18.03 -13.41 -19.35
CA ARG A 127 18.80 -12.16 -19.38
C ARG A 127 20.24 -12.40 -19.80
N ASP A 128 20.88 -13.40 -19.20
CA ASP A 128 22.29 -13.71 -19.47
C ASP A 128 22.45 -14.28 -20.88
N MET A 129 21.48 -15.10 -21.29
CA MET A 129 21.45 -15.72 -22.62
C MET A 129 21.34 -14.69 -23.75
N ASN A 130 20.66 -13.56 -23.54
CA ASN A 130 20.60 -12.47 -24.53
C ASN A 130 21.96 -11.81 -24.83
N ILE A 131 23.00 -12.05 -24.02
CA ILE A 131 24.34 -11.47 -24.19
C ILE A 131 25.26 -12.46 -24.95
N MET A 132 24.83 -13.71 -25.12
CA MET A 132 25.62 -14.76 -25.76
C MET A 132 25.43 -14.71 -27.28
N GLU A 133 26.44 -14.22 -27.99
CA GLU A 133 26.41 -14.10 -29.46
C GLU A 133 27.06 -15.29 -30.19
N ALA A 134 27.90 -16.07 -29.50
CA ALA A 134 28.60 -17.21 -30.09
C ALA A 134 27.72 -18.46 -30.19
N GLU A 135 27.90 -19.24 -31.26
CA GLU A 135 27.33 -20.59 -31.36
C GLU A 135 27.94 -21.51 -30.30
N MET A 136 27.08 -22.24 -29.60
CA MET A 136 27.47 -23.16 -28.54
C MET A 136 26.51 -24.34 -28.47
N SER A 137 26.95 -25.43 -27.85
CA SER A 137 26.09 -26.58 -27.58
C SER A 137 25.35 -26.43 -26.24
N LEU A 138 24.37 -27.29 -25.97
CA LEU A 138 23.71 -27.32 -24.66
C LEU A 138 24.73 -27.69 -23.56
N LEU A 139 25.68 -28.57 -23.87
CA LEU A 139 26.76 -28.90 -22.95
C LEU A 139 27.68 -27.72 -22.67
N ASP A 140 28.06 -26.97 -23.70
CA ASP A 140 28.86 -25.75 -23.54
C ASP A 140 28.11 -24.75 -22.61
N LEU A 141 26.80 -24.60 -22.79
CA LEU A 141 25.97 -23.74 -21.94
C LEU A 141 25.97 -24.21 -20.47
N ILE A 142 25.86 -25.52 -20.24
CA ILE A 142 25.91 -26.13 -18.91
C ILE A 142 27.30 -25.94 -18.28
N ILE A 143 28.36 -26.24 -19.02
CA ILE A 143 29.76 -26.14 -18.56
C ILE A 143 30.14 -24.69 -18.28
N ASN A 144 29.70 -23.75 -19.11
CA ASN A 144 29.92 -22.32 -18.88
C ASN A 144 29.29 -21.84 -17.55
N LYS A 145 28.13 -22.39 -17.17
CA LYS A 145 27.47 -22.08 -15.91
C LYS A 145 28.04 -22.87 -14.73
N CYS A 146 28.58 -24.06 -14.97
CA CYS A 146 29.19 -24.92 -13.96
C CYS A 146 30.41 -25.63 -14.56
N PRO A 147 31.63 -25.04 -14.48
CA PRO A 147 32.82 -25.62 -15.09
C PRO A 147 33.14 -27.04 -14.61
N ASP A 148 32.81 -27.34 -13.35
CA ASP A 148 32.98 -28.67 -12.75
C ASP A 148 32.11 -29.75 -13.44
N ALA A 149 31.01 -29.35 -14.09
CA ALA A 149 30.14 -30.26 -14.84
C ALA A 149 30.81 -30.88 -16.08
N SER A 150 31.95 -30.33 -16.53
CA SER A 150 32.75 -30.89 -17.63
C SER A 150 33.21 -32.33 -17.36
N THR A 151 33.43 -32.67 -16.08
CA THR A 151 33.81 -34.03 -15.65
C THR A 151 32.64 -35.00 -15.57
N LEU A 152 31.40 -34.50 -15.56
CA LEU A 152 30.16 -35.26 -15.34
C LEU A 152 29.27 -35.33 -16.58
N VAL A 153 29.78 -34.93 -17.75
CA VAL A 153 29.01 -34.85 -19.00
C VAL A 153 28.31 -36.17 -19.34
N GLN A 154 28.99 -37.31 -19.19
CA GLN A 154 28.40 -38.61 -19.48
C GLN A 154 27.27 -38.98 -18.51
N GLU A 155 27.39 -38.62 -17.23
CA GLU A 155 26.36 -38.84 -16.21
C GLU A 155 25.14 -37.94 -16.46
N ILE A 156 25.37 -36.66 -16.75
CA ILE A 156 24.32 -35.69 -17.08
C ILE A 156 23.50 -36.17 -18.28
N LEU A 157 24.16 -36.63 -19.35
CA LEU A 157 23.46 -37.14 -20.54
C LEU A 157 22.78 -38.49 -20.29
N GLY A 158 23.40 -39.36 -19.48
CA GLY A 158 22.87 -40.68 -19.13
C GLY A 158 21.60 -40.62 -18.28
N GLU A 159 21.47 -39.61 -17.41
CA GLU A 159 20.37 -39.47 -16.45
C GLU A 159 19.39 -38.34 -16.81
N SER A 160 19.00 -38.26 -18.07
CA SER A 160 18.15 -37.16 -18.57
C SER A 160 16.84 -36.94 -17.78
N GLU A 161 16.25 -37.97 -17.16
CA GLU A 161 15.07 -37.89 -16.31
C GLU A 161 15.31 -37.34 -14.90
N LYS A 162 16.57 -37.21 -14.49
CA LYS A 162 17.00 -36.62 -13.21
C LYS A 162 17.49 -35.18 -13.37
N LEU A 163 17.33 -34.59 -14.56
CA LEU A 163 17.70 -33.21 -14.86
C LEU A 163 16.51 -32.26 -14.69
N LEU A 164 16.76 -31.12 -14.04
CA LEU A 164 15.84 -29.99 -13.99
C LEU A 164 16.52 -28.72 -14.53
N PHE A 165 15.89 -28.07 -15.50
CA PHE A 165 16.29 -26.73 -15.94
C PHE A 165 15.30 -25.69 -15.41
N LEU A 166 15.85 -24.67 -14.74
CA LEU A 166 15.12 -23.49 -14.29
C LEU A 166 15.35 -22.37 -15.31
N ILE A 167 14.36 -22.11 -16.15
CA ILE A 167 14.41 -21.07 -17.19
C ILE A 167 13.79 -19.80 -16.61
N ASP A 168 14.62 -18.83 -16.22
CA ASP A 168 14.16 -17.61 -15.53
C ASP A 168 14.00 -16.44 -16.50
N GLY A 169 12.81 -15.83 -16.48
CA GLY A 169 12.50 -14.59 -17.19
C GLY A 169 12.27 -14.78 -18.69
N PHE A 170 11.45 -15.74 -19.10
CA PHE A 170 11.17 -15.98 -20.53
C PHE A 170 10.68 -14.72 -21.28
N ASP A 171 9.93 -13.85 -20.60
CA ASP A 171 9.47 -12.57 -21.15
C ASP A 171 10.60 -11.61 -21.53
N GLU A 172 11.82 -11.84 -21.03
CA GLU A 172 12.98 -10.98 -21.25
C GLU A 172 13.79 -11.35 -22.50
N LEU A 173 13.45 -12.44 -23.21
CA LEU A 173 14.15 -12.86 -24.43
C LEU A 173 13.93 -11.85 -25.56
N LYS A 174 15.03 -11.28 -26.09
CA LYS A 174 14.98 -10.24 -27.13
C LYS A 174 14.57 -10.77 -28.51
N TYR A 175 14.88 -12.02 -28.79
CA TYR A 175 14.67 -12.62 -30.11
C TYR A 175 13.27 -13.26 -30.20
N SER A 176 12.67 -13.20 -31.40
CA SER A 176 11.50 -13.98 -31.73
C SER A 176 11.93 -15.44 -31.86
N LEU A 177 11.49 -16.32 -30.95
CA LEU A 177 11.65 -17.76 -31.15
C LEU A 177 11.15 -18.11 -32.54
N ASN A 178 12.00 -18.72 -33.35
CA ASN A 178 11.68 -19.14 -34.71
C ASN A 178 10.45 -20.05 -34.72
N VAL A 179 9.60 -19.90 -35.73
CA VAL A 179 8.35 -20.65 -35.91
C VAL A 179 8.60 -22.16 -35.77
N PRO A 180 7.72 -22.94 -35.11
CA PRO A 180 7.83 -24.39 -35.03
C PRO A 180 7.99 -25.01 -36.43
N GLY A 181 9.20 -25.47 -36.77
CA GLY A 181 9.52 -25.95 -38.11
C GLY A 181 10.99 -25.81 -38.52
N THR A 182 11.77 -24.96 -37.84
CA THR A 182 13.23 -24.95 -37.97
C THR A 182 13.82 -26.31 -37.59
N LYS A 183 14.87 -26.74 -38.33
CA LYS A 183 15.64 -27.95 -38.00
C LYS A 183 16.33 -27.74 -36.66
N ILE A 184 15.64 -28.12 -35.59
CA ILE A 184 16.18 -28.13 -34.24
C ILE A 184 16.85 -29.49 -34.04
N HIS A 185 18.15 -29.43 -33.82
CA HIS A 185 18.99 -30.58 -33.57
C HIS A 185 18.62 -31.24 -32.24
N SER A 186 18.70 -32.57 -32.18
CA SER A 186 18.37 -33.36 -30.98
C SER A 186 19.62 -33.76 -30.18
N ASP A 187 20.81 -33.49 -30.73
CA ASP A 187 22.09 -33.79 -30.07
C ASP A 187 22.50 -32.63 -29.14
N PRO A 188 22.65 -32.87 -27.83
CA PRO A 188 23.11 -31.87 -26.85
C PRO A 188 24.53 -31.35 -27.09
N CYS A 189 25.35 -32.06 -27.88
CA CYS A 189 26.74 -31.71 -28.22
C CYS A 189 26.85 -30.82 -29.45
N GLU A 190 25.78 -30.70 -30.23
CA GLU A 190 25.79 -29.94 -31.48
C GLU A 190 25.75 -28.43 -31.20
N LYS A 191 26.66 -27.68 -31.85
CA LYS A 191 26.73 -26.23 -31.69
C LYS A 191 25.65 -25.55 -32.51
N THR A 192 24.95 -24.61 -31.88
CA THR A 192 23.88 -23.82 -32.49
C THR A 192 23.72 -22.50 -31.74
N THR A 193 22.82 -21.64 -32.19
CA THR A 193 22.42 -20.45 -31.44
C THR A 193 21.71 -20.82 -30.13
N VAL A 194 21.86 -19.99 -29.09
CA VAL A 194 21.19 -20.18 -27.79
C VAL A 194 19.66 -20.24 -27.93
N GLU A 195 19.11 -19.54 -28.92
CA GLU A 195 17.69 -19.60 -29.26
C GLU A 195 17.24 -21.02 -29.65
N ASN A 196 18.01 -21.71 -30.50
CA ASN A 196 17.72 -23.07 -30.93
C ASN A 196 17.88 -24.07 -29.77
N ILE A 197 18.84 -23.84 -28.87
CA ILE A 197 18.98 -24.65 -27.64
C ILE A 197 17.71 -24.54 -26.80
N LEU A 198 17.26 -23.31 -26.53
CA LEU A 198 16.03 -23.08 -25.77
C LEU A 198 14.81 -23.68 -26.46
N ASN A 199 14.65 -23.47 -27.76
CA ASN A 199 13.57 -24.09 -28.54
C ASN A 199 13.60 -25.61 -28.42
N GLY A 200 14.79 -26.23 -28.49
CA GLY A 200 14.96 -27.67 -28.33
C GLY A 200 14.55 -28.17 -26.95
N LEU A 201 14.92 -27.46 -25.88
CA LEU A 201 14.51 -27.80 -24.52
C LEU A 201 13.00 -27.64 -24.32
N LEU A 202 12.44 -26.50 -24.72
CA LEU A 202 11.00 -26.18 -24.58
C LEU A 202 10.13 -27.20 -25.31
N LEU A 203 10.45 -27.49 -26.58
CA LEU A 203 9.75 -28.46 -27.41
C LEU A 203 10.02 -29.93 -27.02
N LYS A 204 10.89 -30.16 -26.04
CA LYS A 204 11.37 -31.50 -25.63
C LYS A 204 12.01 -32.27 -26.79
N LYS A 205 12.67 -31.58 -27.73
CA LYS A 205 13.52 -32.19 -28.76
C LYS A 205 14.93 -32.46 -28.22
N LEU A 206 15.46 -31.54 -27.42
CA LEU A 206 16.65 -31.73 -26.61
C LEU A 206 16.26 -32.26 -25.24
N LEU A 207 16.91 -33.34 -24.79
CA LEU A 207 16.70 -33.98 -23.49
C LEU A 207 15.21 -34.17 -23.15
N PRO A 208 14.44 -34.98 -23.93
CA PRO A 208 12.98 -35.08 -23.83
C PRO A 208 12.46 -35.49 -22.44
N LYS A 209 13.27 -36.24 -21.68
CA LYS A 209 12.92 -36.70 -20.32
C LYS A 209 13.24 -35.68 -19.22
N SER A 210 13.96 -34.60 -19.52
CA SER A 210 14.28 -33.55 -18.54
C SER A 210 13.03 -32.84 -18.02
N TYR A 211 13.17 -32.18 -16.89
CA TYR A 211 12.14 -31.36 -16.27
C TYR A 211 12.44 -29.88 -16.45
N LEU A 212 11.40 -29.05 -16.59
CA LEU A 212 11.52 -27.61 -16.75
C LEU A 212 10.64 -26.88 -15.72
N ILE A 213 11.18 -25.85 -15.07
CA ILE A 213 10.41 -24.78 -14.44
C ILE A 213 10.72 -23.50 -15.22
N ILE A 214 9.70 -22.85 -15.76
CA ILE A 214 9.83 -21.68 -16.61
C ILE A 214 9.12 -20.52 -15.94
N THR A 215 9.80 -19.41 -15.67
CA THR A 215 9.15 -18.20 -15.17
C THR A 215 8.85 -17.23 -16.31
N THR A 216 7.69 -16.58 -16.26
CA THR A 216 7.32 -15.59 -17.29
C THR A 216 6.30 -14.57 -16.80
N ARG A 217 6.13 -13.46 -17.52
CA ARG A 217 4.96 -12.58 -17.38
C ARG A 217 3.80 -13.10 -18.22
N PRO A 218 2.54 -12.88 -17.82
CA PRO A 218 1.38 -13.35 -18.59
C PRO A 218 1.36 -12.83 -20.04
N ALA A 219 1.95 -11.66 -20.30
CA ALA A 219 2.12 -11.07 -21.64
C ALA A 219 2.85 -11.99 -22.65
N ALA A 220 3.81 -12.79 -22.19
CA ALA A 220 4.63 -13.66 -23.04
C ALA A 220 4.11 -15.11 -23.09
N LEU A 221 3.04 -15.42 -22.34
CA LEU A 221 2.51 -16.77 -22.21
C LEU A 221 2.00 -17.33 -23.53
N GLU A 222 1.36 -16.49 -24.35
CA GLU A 222 0.79 -16.89 -25.64
C GLU A 222 1.88 -17.34 -26.63
N LYS A 223 3.03 -16.65 -26.62
CA LYS A 223 4.20 -17.05 -27.40
C LYS A 223 4.81 -18.33 -26.82
N LEU A 224 4.95 -18.41 -25.50
CA LEU A 224 5.57 -19.54 -24.82
C LEU A 224 4.82 -20.86 -25.06
N GLN A 225 3.49 -20.87 -24.92
CA GLN A 225 2.68 -22.09 -25.01
C GLN A 225 2.83 -22.82 -26.35
N LEU A 226 3.15 -22.11 -27.45
CA LEU A 226 3.38 -22.69 -28.77
C LEU A 226 4.58 -23.64 -28.81
N PHE A 227 5.48 -23.51 -27.84
CA PHE A 227 6.71 -24.29 -27.75
C PHE A 227 6.68 -25.35 -26.65
N LEU A 228 5.56 -25.53 -25.94
CA LEU A 228 5.49 -26.42 -24.78
C LEU A 228 4.66 -27.67 -25.06
N LYS A 229 5.14 -28.81 -24.57
CA LYS A 229 4.42 -30.09 -24.59
C LYS A 229 3.78 -30.37 -23.21
N ALA A 230 2.45 -30.31 -23.14
CA ALA A 230 1.64 -30.59 -21.93
C ALA A 230 2.15 -29.90 -20.64
N PRO A 231 2.28 -28.55 -20.63
CA PRO A 231 2.74 -27.83 -19.44
C PRO A 231 1.68 -27.76 -18.34
N ARG A 232 2.13 -27.68 -17.08
CA ARG A 232 1.31 -27.22 -15.95
C ARG A 232 1.52 -25.73 -15.76
N PHE A 233 0.46 -24.95 -15.71
CA PHE A 233 0.52 -23.51 -15.42
C PHE A 233 0.23 -23.24 -13.95
N THR A 234 1.01 -22.36 -13.35
CA THR A 234 0.79 -21.83 -11.99
C THR A 234 1.00 -20.32 -11.99
N GLU A 235 0.30 -19.62 -11.10
CA GLU A 235 0.36 -18.17 -10.97
C GLU A 235 0.75 -17.75 -9.54
N ILE A 236 1.76 -16.88 -9.42
CA ILE A 236 2.16 -16.26 -8.16
C ILE A 236 1.25 -15.07 -7.88
N MET A 237 0.55 -15.12 -6.75
CA MET A 237 -0.41 -14.10 -6.31
C MET A 237 0.21 -13.04 -5.38
N GLY A 238 1.39 -13.32 -4.79
CA GLY A 238 2.05 -12.46 -3.82
C GLY A 238 1.77 -12.86 -2.37
N PHE A 239 1.92 -11.93 -1.43
CA PHE A 239 1.76 -12.18 0.00
C PHE A 239 0.32 -11.96 0.48
N ASP A 240 -0.18 -12.96 1.20
CA ASP A 240 -1.36 -12.83 2.05
C ASP A 240 -1.03 -12.10 3.37
N GLU A 241 -1.96 -12.08 4.32
CA GLU A 241 -1.77 -11.42 5.61
C GLU A 241 -0.60 -12.02 6.41
N THR A 242 -0.50 -13.35 6.44
CA THR A 242 0.54 -14.08 7.18
C THR A 242 1.92 -13.86 6.56
N GLY A 243 2.04 -13.97 5.25
CA GLY A 243 3.26 -13.73 4.50
C GLY A 243 3.75 -12.29 4.65
N ARG A 244 2.86 -11.30 4.65
CA ARG A 244 3.25 -9.91 4.92
C ARG A 244 3.90 -9.77 6.30
N LYS A 245 3.29 -10.34 7.35
CA LYS A 245 3.84 -10.25 8.71
C LYS A 245 5.17 -10.99 8.82
N GLU A 246 5.26 -12.18 8.23
CA GLU A 246 6.49 -12.96 8.16
C GLU A 246 7.61 -12.19 7.45
N TYR A 247 7.31 -11.57 6.31
CA TYR A 247 8.29 -10.79 5.56
C TYR A 247 8.92 -9.67 6.42
N PHE A 248 8.12 -8.92 7.16
CA PHE A 248 8.63 -7.86 8.04
C PHE A 248 9.49 -8.44 9.17
N ASN A 249 9.10 -9.57 9.77
CA ASN A 249 9.90 -10.24 10.79
C ASN A 249 11.26 -10.71 10.25
N LEU A 250 11.27 -11.31 9.06
CA LEU A 250 12.48 -11.77 8.39
C LEU A 250 13.39 -10.61 7.98
N PHE A 251 12.82 -9.54 7.40
CA PHE A 251 13.58 -8.39 6.91
C PHE A 251 14.33 -7.66 8.03
N PHE A 252 13.66 -7.40 9.16
CA PHE A 252 14.27 -6.62 10.25
C PHE A 252 15.07 -7.48 11.25
N ALA A 253 14.81 -8.79 11.32
CA ALA A 253 15.34 -9.77 12.28
C ALA A 253 15.08 -9.48 13.77
N ASN A 254 15.02 -8.19 14.17
CA ASN A 254 14.65 -7.71 15.48
C ASN A 254 13.12 -7.61 15.60
N LYS A 255 12.54 -8.42 16.50
CA LYS A 255 11.09 -8.48 16.71
C LYS A 255 10.44 -7.14 17.02
N ASN A 256 11.09 -6.27 17.79
CA ASN A 256 10.51 -4.96 18.16
C ASN A 256 10.51 -4.01 16.96
N LYS A 257 11.60 -3.94 16.20
CA LYS A 257 11.67 -3.14 14.97
C LYS A 257 10.69 -3.66 13.91
N ALA A 258 10.57 -4.97 13.77
CA ALA A 258 9.63 -5.61 12.86
C ALA A 258 8.17 -5.27 13.21
N GLU A 259 7.78 -5.39 14.48
CA GLU A 259 6.42 -5.08 14.93
C GLU A 259 6.10 -3.59 14.77
N GLN A 260 7.05 -2.70 15.07
CA GLN A 260 6.89 -1.25 14.83
C GLN A 260 6.72 -0.94 13.34
N ALA A 261 7.57 -1.49 12.48
CA ALA A 261 7.49 -1.29 11.05
C ALA A 261 6.19 -1.86 10.46
N TYR A 262 5.80 -3.07 10.88
CA TYR A 262 4.56 -3.71 10.47
C TYR A 262 3.34 -2.90 10.90
N SER A 263 3.29 -2.45 12.16
CA SER A 263 2.19 -1.64 12.70
C SER A 263 2.06 -0.32 11.95
N TYR A 264 3.18 0.36 11.68
CA TYR A 264 3.19 1.60 10.89
C TYR A 264 2.57 1.43 9.50
N VAL A 265 2.90 0.33 8.81
CA VAL A 265 2.34 0.05 7.47
C VAL A 265 0.89 -0.41 7.57
N PHE A 266 0.57 -1.27 8.53
CA PHE A 266 -0.77 -1.81 8.75
C PHE A 266 -1.80 -0.71 9.04
N GLU A 267 -1.43 0.31 9.80
CA GLU A 267 -2.28 1.49 10.06
C GLU A 267 -2.56 2.33 8.81
N ASN A 268 -1.74 2.20 7.77
CA ASN A 268 -1.97 2.82 6.48
C ASN A 268 -2.60 1.83 5.49
N GLU A 269 -3.92 1.68 5.56
CA GLU A 269 -4.70 0.74 4.72
C GLU A 269 -4.35 0.86 3.22
N ILE A 270 -4.06 2.07 2.73
CA ILE A 270 -3.76 2.32 1.31
C ILE A 270 -2.44 1.66 0.91
N VAL A 271 -1.41 1.81 1.73
CA VAL A 271 -0.09 1.22 1.49
C VAL A 271 -0.12 -0.27 1.82
N TYR A 272 -0.71 -0.66 2.96
CA TYR A 272 -0.84 -2.05 3.35
C TYR A 272 -1.55 -2.90 2.29
N THR A 273 -2.57 -2.36 1.61
CA THR A 273 -3.28 -3.08 0.55
C THR A 273 -2.30 -3.57 -0.54
N ILE A 274 -1.37 -2.73 -0.99
CA ILE A 274 -0.43 -3.05 -2.07
C ILE A 274 0.82 -3.83 -1.61
N CYS A 275 0.98 -4.04 -0.30
CA CYS A 275 2.05 -4.87 0.28
C CYS A 275 1.86 -6.38 0.01
N PHE A 276 0.86 -6.81 -0.76
CA PHE A 276 0.90 -8.17 -1.33
C PHE A 276 2.02 -8.32 -2.37
N ILE A 277 2.49 -7.22 -2.97
CA ILE A 277 3.57 -7.23 -3.96
C ILE A 277 4.91 -7.20 -3.20
N PRO A 278 5.75 -8.25 -3.27
CA PRO A 278 7.01 -8.32 -2.54
C PRO A 278 7.97 -7.15 -2.83
N ALA A 279 8.04 -6.66 -4.07
CA ALA A 279 8.84 -5.48 -4.41
C ALA A 279 8.40 -4.22 -3.63
N VAL A 280 7.10 -4.05 -3.36
CA VAL A 280 6.57 -2.94 -2.56
C VAL A 280 6.98 -3.10 -1.09
N CYS A 281 6.84 -4.30 -0.53
CA CYS A 281 7.31 -4.59 0.83
C CYS A 281 8.79 -4.31 1.00
N TRP A 282 9.62 -4.72 0.04
CA TRP A 282 11.06 -4.48 0.05
C TRP A 282 11.37 -2.98 0.10
N THR A 283 10.76 -2.17 -0.78
CA THR A 283 10.96 -0.72 -0.80
C THR A 283 10.58 -0.08 0.53
N ILE A 284 9.40 -0.40 1.07
CA ILE A 284 8.93 0.19 2.32
C ILE A 284 9.82 -0.21 3.50
N CYS A 285 10.19 -1.49 3.60
CA CYS A 285 11.06 -1.96 4.67
C CYS A 285 12.44 -1.32 4.60
N THR A 286 12.97 -1.11 3.39
CA THR A 286 14.25 -0.39 3.17
C THR A 286 14.13 1.06 3.63
N MET A 287 13.07 1.77 3.24
CA MET A 287 12.82 3.15 3.67
C MET A 287 12.67 3.29 5.19
N ILE A 288 12.06 2.30 5.84
CA ILE A 288 11.88 2.25 7.29
C ILE A 288 13.22 1.94 7.99
N LYS A 289 13.99 0.98 7.46
CA LYS A 289 15.32 0.63 7.97
C LYS A 289 16.24 1.85 8.02
N GLU A 290 16.27 2.64 6.95
CA GLU A 290 17.03 3.89 6.89
C GLU A 290 16.61 4.90 7.98
N GLN A 291 15.33 4.94 8.35
CA GLN A 291 14.85 5.83 9.42
C GLN A 291 15.27 5.33 10.80
N PHE A 292 15.19 4.02 11.04
CA PHE A 292 15.69 3.41 12.27
C PHE A 292 17.18 3.67 12.45
N GLU A 293 17.97 3.62 11.37
CA GLU A 293 19.41 3.89 11.41
C GLU A 293 19.73 5.36 11.72
N LYS A 294 18.86 6.28 11.29
CA LYS A 294 18.94 7.71 11.64
C LYS A 294 18.43 8.03 13.06
N GLY A 295 17.90 7.04 13.79
CA GLY A 295 17.31 7.24 15.12
C GLY A 295 15.98 7.99 15.10
N GLU A 296 15.30 8.06 13.96
CA GLU A 296 13.99 8.70 13.82
C GLU A 296 12.88 7.79 14.39
N ASP A 297 11.91 8.39 15.09
CA ASP A 297 10.69 7.69 15.47
C ASP A 297 9.71 7.64 14.29
N ILE A 298 9.51 6.45 13.73
CA ILE A 298 8.64 6.21 12.57
C ILE A 298 7.19 6.51 12.91
N MET A 299 6.74 6.26 14.14
CA MET A 299 5.37 6.55 14.56
C MET A 299 5.09 8.05 14.63
N SER A 300 6.14 8.86 14.81
CA SER A 300 6.09 10.32 14.70
C SER A 300 6.37 10.86 13.29
N SER A 301 6.68 9.98 12.32
CA SER A 301 7.12 10.39 10.99
C SER A 301 5.99 11.09 10.22
N SER A 302 6.27 12.28 9.69
CA SER A 302 5.34 13.08 8.89
C SER A 302 5.21 12.63 7.44
N LYS A 303 5.66 11.40 7.09
CA LYS A 303 5.60 10.91 5.71
C LYS A 303 4.14 10.84 5.22
N THR A 304 3.90 11.47 4.08
CA THR A 304 2.61 11.50 3.43
C THR A 304 2.40 10.22 2.61
N ILE A 305 1.16 9.87 2.30
CA ILE A 305 0.88 8.69 1.48
C ILE A 305 1.45 8.91 0.07
N THR A 306 1.35 10.14 -0.44
CA THR A 306 1.90 10.51 -1.75
C THR A 306 3.41 10.34 -1.79
N SER A 307 4.15 10.72 -0.74
CA SER A 307 5.60 10.55 -0.72
C SER A 307 6.00 9.07 -0.66
N LEU A 308 5.26 8.24 0.08
CA LEU A 308 5.47 6.79 0.09
C LEU A 308 5.25 6.17 -1.30
N PHE A 309 4.15 6.52 -1.98
CA PHE A 309 3.88 6.04 -3.34
C PHE A 309 4.93 6.50 -4.34
N TYR A 310 5.35 7.76 -4.24
CA TYR A 310 6.44 8.29 -5.06
C TYR A 310 7.73 7.48 -4.87
N SER A 311 8.14 7.23 -3.62
CA SER A 311 9.31 6.40 -3.32
C SER A 311 9.17 4.96 -3.82
N ILE A 312 7.99 4.35 -3.72
CA ILE A 312 7.71 3.03 -4.29
C ILE A 312 7.93 3.04 -5.80
N ILE A 313 7.33 3.99 -6.52
CA ILE A 313 7.43 4.07 -7.98
C ILE A 313 8.87 4.31 -8.42
N VAL A 314 9.54 5.28 -7.80
CA VAL A 314 10.95 5.60 -8.09
C VAL A 314 11.86 4.40 -7.82
N SER A 315 11.69 3.73 -6.68
CA SER A 315 12.45 2.52 -6.34
C SER A 315 12.20 1.41 -7.36
N MET A 316 10.94 1.13 -7.70
CA MET A 316 10.61 0.11 -8.69
C MET A 316 11.19 0.44 -10.08
N LEU A 317 11.13 1.70 -10.52
CA LEU A 317 11.74 2.13 -11.78
C LEU A 317 13.26 1.98 -11.73
N LYS A 318 13.91 2.45 -10.66
CA LYS A 318 15.37 2.39 -10.52
C LYS A 318 15.90 0.96 -10.50
N HIS A 319 15.22 0.05 -9.80
CA HIS A 319 15.73 -1.31 -9.56
C HIS A 319 15.13 -2.38 -10.48
N HIS A 320 14.04 -2.09 -11.19
CA HIS A 320 13.32 -3.08 -12.00
C HIS A 320 13.02 -2.62 -13.44
N SER A 321 13.30 -1.36 -13.82
CA SER A 321 13.26 -0.91 -15.22
C SER A 321 14.66 -0.98 -15.86
N ARG A 322 14.71 -1.28 -17.15
CA ARG A 322 15.94 -1.26 -17.97
C ARG A 322 15.97 -0.15 -19.01
N THR A 323 14.83 0.52 -19.16
CA THR A 323 14.67 1.58 -20.15
C THR A 323 15.34 2.84 -19.62
N THR A 324 16.02 3.59 -20.49
CA THR A 324 16.65 4.87 -20.14
C THR A 324 15.62 5.82 -19.55
N GLU A 325 16.04 6.66 -18.60
CA GLU A 325 15.13 7.59 -17.90
C GLU A 325 14.34 8.49 -18.87
N LEU A 326 14.96 8.92 -19.98
CA LEU A 326 14.34 9.69 -21.06
C LEU A 326 13.15 8.97 -21.72
N THR A 327 13.31 7.68 -22.07
CA THR A 327 12.23 6.93 -22.73
C THR A 327 11.16 6.47 -21.73
N VAL A 328 11.53 6.26 -20.47
CA VAL A 328 10.57 5.98 -19.39
C VAL A 328 9.67 7.18 -19.14
N GLY A 329 10.23 8.39 -19.05
CA GLY A 329 9.48 9.61 -18.75
C GLY A 329 8.33 9.87 -19.72
N SER A 330 8.56 9.74 -21.03
CA SER A 330 7.51 9.92 -22.04
C SER A 330 6.43 8.83 -21.98
N CYS A 331 6.81 7.57 -21.81
CA CYS A 331 5.86 6.46 -21.69
C CYS A 331 5.01 6.59 -20.42
N LEU A 332 5.59 7.06 -19.31
CA LEU A 332 4.86 7.31 -18.06
C LEU A 332 3.82 8.43 -18.21
N ARG A 333 4.07 9.46 -19.02
CA ARG A 333 3.05 10.50 -19.31
C ARG A 333 1.84 9.91 -20.03
N ASN A 334 2.06 9.05 -21.01
CA ASN A 334 0.97 8.36 -21.71
C ASN A 334 0.23 7.38 -20.78
N LEU A 335 0.95 6.73 -19.85
CA LEU A 335 0.34 5.92 -18.79
C LEU A 335 -0.55 6.75 -17.86
N CYS A 336 -0.14 7.98 -17.52
CA CYS A 336 -0.96 8.91 -16.73
C CYS A 336 -2.26 9.27 -17.46
N SER A 337 -2.21 9.46 -18.77
CA SER A 337 -3.38 9.73 -19.62
C SER A 337 -4.38 8.56 -19.59
N LEU A 338 -3.90 7.33 -19.81
CA LEU A 338 -4.72 6.11 -19.70
C LEU A 338 -5.32 5.93 -18.31
N ALA A 339 -4.52 6.18 -17.26
CA ALA A 339 -4.96 6.08 -15.88
C ALA A 339 -6.12 7.06 -15.59
N GLN A 340 -6.02 8.27 -16.11
CA GLN A 340 -7.02 9.32 -15.93
C GLN A 340 -8.35 8.98 -16.62
N GLU A 341 -8.33 8.51 -17.88
CA GLU A 341 -9.54 7.98 -18.54
C GLU A 341 -10.15 6.86 -17.68
N GLY A 342 -9.32 5.95 -17.20
CA GLY A 342 -9.78 4.85 -16.36
C GLY A 342 -10.48 5.27 -15.07
N ILE A 343 -10.01 6.34 -14.40
CA ILE A 343 -10.67 6.87 -13.21
C ILE A 343 -11.98 7.59 -13.56
N LEU A 344 -12.03 8.33 -14.68
CA LEU A 344 -13.25 9.02 -15.10
C LEU A 344 -14.34 8.04 -15.55
N GLU A 345 -13.97 7.02 -16.32
CA GLU A 345 -14.87 6.02 -16.89
C GLU A 345 -15.15 4.83 -15.96
N LYS A 346 -14.53 4.80 -14.78
CA LYS A 346 -14.58 3.67 -13.82
C LYS A 346 -14.14 2.34 -14.45
N LYS A 347 -13.08 2.42 -15.25
CA LYS A 347 -12.54 1.34 -16.07
C LYS A 347 -11.25 0.80 -15.45
N PHE A 348 -11.28 -0.49 -15.14
CA PHE A 348 -10.14 -1.24 -14.57
C PHE A 348 -9.40 -2.12 -15.58
N LEU A 349 -10.10 -2.53 -16.64
CA LEU A 349 -9.56 -3.34 -17.73
C LEU A 349 -9.59 -2.52 -19.01
N PHE A 350 -8.46 -2.43 -19.68
CA PHE A 350 -8.24 -1.72 -20.92
C PHE A 350 -7.97 -2.71 -22.04
N LYS A 351 -8.35 -2.37 -23.26
CA LYS A 351 -8.03 -3.12 -24.46
C LYS A 351 -6.84 -2.50 -25.17
N GLU A 352 -6.32 -3.21 -26.17
CA GLU A 352 -5.22 -2.72 -27.00
C GLU A 352 -5.58 -1.41 -27.72
N GLU A 353 -6.84 -1.25 -28.15
CA GLU A 353 -7.31 -0.01 -28.78
C GLU A 353 -7.29 1.18 -27.80
N ASP A 354 -7.43 0.94 -26.49
CA ASP A 354 -7.30 2.00 -25.49
C ASP A 354 -5.86 2.49 -25.39
N LEU A 355 -4.89 1.57 -25.40
CA LEU A 355 -3.47 1.90 -25.37
C LEU A 355 -3.07 2.70 -26.62
N GLU A 356 -3.57 2.31 -27.79
CA GLU A 356 -3.35 3.02 -29.05
C GLU A 356 -3.91 4.45 -29.02
N ARG A 357 -5.13 4.65 -28.50
CA ARG A 357 -5.75 5.98 -28.32
C ARG A 357 -4.93 6.91 -27.44
N HIS A 358 -4.23 6.38 -26.45
CA HIS A 358 -3.35 7.16 -25.57
C HIS A 358 -1.87 7.15 -26.03
N HIS A 359 -1.56 6.60 -27.21
CA HIS A 359 -0.20 6.45 -27.73
C HIS A 359 0.74 5.74 -26.75
N LEU A 360 0.23 4.82 -25.94
CA LEU A 360 0.99 4.16 -24.88
C LEU A 360 1.76 2.96 -25.42
N ARG A 361 3.08 3.13 -25.54
CA ARG A 361 4.00 2.02 -25.76
C ARG A 361 4.33 1.34 -24.43
N VAL A 362 4.12 0.03 -24.34
CA VAL A 362 4.47 -0.77 -23.15
C VAL A 362 5.98 -1.07 -23.16
N CYS A 363 6.78 -0.18 -22.57
CA CYS A 363 8.20 -0.43 -22.27
C CYS A 363 8.38 -1.13 -20.92
N ASP A 364 9.60 -1.53 -20.58
CA ASP A 364 9.89 -2.24 -19.32
C ASP A 364 9.42 -1.46 -18.09
N GLY A 365 9.59 -0.14 -18.09
CA GLY A 365 9.15 0.73 -16.99
C GLY A 365 7.63 0.79 -16.83
N VAL A 366 6.88 0.82 -17.94
CA VAL A 366 5.41 0.77 -17.92
C VAL A 366 4.92 -0.60 -17.47
N ALA A 367 5.59 -1.66 -17.91
CA ALA A 367 5.23 -3.04 -17.57
C ALA A 367 5.42 -3.41 -16.08
N LEU A 368 5.98 -2.50 -15.27
CA LEU A 368 5.99 -2.61 -13.80
C LEU A 368 4.63 -2.27 -13.18
N PHE A 369 3.86 -1.41 -13.85
CA PHE A 369 2.61 -0.85 -13.33
C PHE A 369 1.39 -1.23 -14.16
N LEU A 370 1.59 -1.74 -15.38
CA LEU A 370 0.54 -2.17 -16.30
C LEU A 370 0.80 -3.62 -16.73
N ASN A 371 -0.09 -4.52 -16.34
CA ASN A 371 -0.07 -5.93 -16.70
C ASN A 371 -0.84 -6.16 -18.00
N LYS A 372 -0.33 -7.04 -18.86
CA LYS A 372 -1.09 -7.62 -19.97
C LYS A 372 -1.57 -9.01 -19.57
N THR A 373 -2.84 -9.30 -19.82
CA THR A 373 -3.48 -10.59 -19.59
C THR A 373 -4.17 -11.04 -20.86
N VAL A 374 -3.97 -12.30 -21.23
CA VAL A 374 -4.64 -12.90 -22.39
C VAL A 374 -5.82 -13.72 -21.89
N PHE A 375 -7.03 -13.38 -22.34
CA PHE A 375 -8.24 -14.14 -22.03
C PHE A 375 -8.75 -14.86 -23.26
N GLN A 376 -9.05 -16.15 -23.13
CA GLN A 376 -9.72 -16.92 -24.18
C GLN A 376 -11.23 -16.66 -24.13
N ARG A 377 -11.81 -16.23 -25.26
CA ARG A 377 -13.24 -16.05 -25.44
C ARG A 377 -13.71 -16.91 -26.62
N GLY A 378 -13.90 -18.21 -26.36
CA GLY A 378 -14.16 -19.18 -27.43
C GLY A 378 -12.88 -19.44 -28.22
N ILE A 379 -12.88 -19.16 -29.53
CA ILE A 379 -11.72 -19.35 -30.42
C ILE A 379 -10.82 -18.11 -30.47
N THR A 380 -11.32 -16.94 -30.04
CA THR A 380 -10.56 -15.68 -30.08
C THR A 380 -9.86 -15.40 -28.75
N CYS A 381 -8.63 -14.92 -28.82
CA CYS A 381 -7.90 -14.35 -27.69
C CYS A 381 -8.18 -12.86 -27.60
N GLN A 382 -8.47 -12.36 -26.40
CA GLN A 382 -8.57 -10.93 -26.13
C GLN A 382 -7.44 -10.50 -25.19
N ASN A 383 -6.60 -9.57 -25.67
CA ASN A 383 -5.61 -8.87 -24.85
C ASN A 383 -6.33 -7.85 -23.98
N LEU A 384 -6.22 -7.99 -22.67
CA LEU A 384 -6.66 -6.99 -21.70
C LEU A 384 -5.47 -6.52 -20.88
N PHE A 385 -5.49 -5.24 -20.54
CA PHE A 385 -4.49 -4.58 -19.73
C PHE A 385 -5.11 -4.08 -18.44
N ASP A 386 -4.36 -4.17 -17.35
CA ASP A 386 -4.81 -3.76 -16.04
C ASP A 386 -3.65 -3.18 -15.24
N PHE A 387 -3.91 -2.15 -14.42
CA PHE A 387 -2.89 -1.64 -13.52
C PHE A 387 -2.59 -2.69 -12.45
N SER A 388 -1.32 -2.81 -12.03
CA SER A 388 -0.89 -3.76 -10.99
C SER A 388 -1.72 -3.67 -9.72
N HIS A 389 -2.26 -2.48 -9.43
CA HIS A 389 -3.33 -2.28 -8.47
C HIS A 389 -4.03 -0.93 -8.74
N LEU A 390 -5.29 -0.78 -8.33
CA LEU A 390 -6.05 0.47 -8.47
C LEU A 390 -5.35 1.69 -7.84
N ARG A 391 -4.56 1.48 -6.77
CA ARG A 391 -3.81 2.59 -6.14
C ARG A 391 -2.76 3.20 -7.07
N PHE A 392 -2.09 2.40 -7.91
CA PHE A 392 -1.17 2.92 -8.91
C PHE A 392 -1.93 3.71 -9.98
N GLN A 393 -3.06 3.18 -10.47
CA GLN A 393 -3.93 3.90 -11.39
C GLN A 393 -4.38 5.26 -10.83
N GLN A 394 -4.79 5.31 -9.56
CA GLN A 394 -5.19 6.55 -8.90
C GLN A 394 -4.05 7.56 -8.77
N PHE A 395 -2.84 7.08 -8.49
CA PHE A 395 -1.64 7.92 -8.41
C PHE A 395 -1.24 8.49 -9.77
N PHE A 396 -1.18 7.65 -10.82
CA PHE A 396 -0.87 8.09 -12.18
C PHE A 396 -1.95 9.03 -12.76
N ALA A 397 -3.22 8.80 -12.42
CA ALA A 397 -4.29 9.73 -12.76
C ALA A 397 -4.12 11.09 -12.06
N ALA A 398 -3.62 11.13 -10.83
CA ALA A 398 -3.33 12.40 -10.15
C ALA A 398 -2.15 13.14 -10.79
N LEU A 399 -1.09 12.39 -11.17
CA LEU A 399 0.04 12.93 -11.93
C LEU A 399 -0.40 13.57 -13.25
N TYR A 400 -1.35 12.96 -13.97
CA TYR A 400 -1.86 13.53 -15.22
C TYR A 400 -2.25 15.00 -15.07
N TYR A 401 -2.95 15.38 -13.99
CA TYR A 401 -3.45 16.74 -13.79
C TYR A 401 -2.37 17.79 -13.51
N ILE A 402 -1.18 17.39 -13.06
CA ILE A 402 -0.09 18.33 -12.70
C ILE A 402 1.01 18.43 -13.75
N LEU A 403 1.13 17.41 -14.62
CA LEU A 403 2.13 17.39 -15.68
C LEU A 403 1.71 18.37 -16.78
N ASP A 404 2.59 19.29 -17.17
CA ASP A 404 2.38 20.14 -18.34
C ASP A 404 2.49 19.32 -19.64
N ASN A 405 1.76 19.74 -20.67
CA ASN A 405 1.88 19.15 -21.99
C ASN A 405 2.89 20.01 -22.77
N ASP A 406 4.17 19.65 -22.76
CA ASP A 406 5.20 20.28 -23.61
C ASP A 406 5.00 19.93 -25.11
N GLN A 407 3.80 20.19 -25.66
CA GLN A 407 3.55 20.20 -27.11
C GLN A 407 3.18 21.61 -27.57
N GLU A 408 4.20 22.48 -27.61
CA GLU A 408 4.22 23.68 -28.45
C GLU A 408 4.66 23.37 -29.90
N GLU A 409 4.51 22.14 -30.38
CA GLU A 409 4.69 21.84 -31.80
C GLU A 409 3.33 21.75 -32.51
N MET A 410 3.12 22.75 -33.38
CA MET A 410 2.13 22.84 -34.45
C MET A 410 0.67 23.19 -34.06
N GLY A 411 0.46 24.48 -33.81
CA GLY A 411 -0.56 25.24 -34.57
C GLY A 411 -2.04 25.02 -34.24
N SER A 412 -2.42 24.28 -33.19
CA SER A 412 -3.81 24.22 -32.74
C SER A 412 -3.99 24.70 -31.30
N LEU A 413 -4.53 25.92 -31.19
CA LEU A 413 -5.39 26.45 -30.12
C LEU A 413 -5.01 26.10 -28.66
N VAL A 414 -4.45 27.10 -27.95
CA VAL A 414 -4.56 27.32 -26.49
C VAL A 414 -4.49 26.05 -25.64
N GLY A 415 -3.32 25.76 -25.05
CA GLY A 415 -3.11 24.62 -24.15
C GLY A 415 -4.34 24.33 -23.29
N GLN A 416 -5.05 23.24 -23.61
CA GLN A 416 -6.28 22.89 -22.92
C GLN A 416 -5.94 22.63 -21.45
N ARG A 417 -6.35 23.56 -20.58
CA ARG A 417 -6.23 23.39 -19.14
C ARG A 417 -6.92 22.08 -18.75
N LYS A 418 -6.15 21.15 -18.18
CA LYS A 418 -6.68 19.89 -17.66
C LYS A 418 -7.80 20.21 -16.66
N ASP A 419 -8.97 19.63 -16.88
CA ASP A 419 -10.18 19.97 -16.11
C ASP A 419 -10.14 19.33 -14.71
N VAL A 420 -9.41 19.97 -13.80
CA VAL A 420 -9.36 19.58 -12.39
C VAL A 420 -10.74 19.76 -11.74
N ALA A 421 -11.57 20.67 -12.26
CA ALA A 421 -12.89 20.96 -11.70
C ALA A 421 -13.85 19.76 -11.84
N SER A 422 -13.82 19.02 -12.95
CA SER A 422 -14.60 17.77 -13.08
C SER A 422 -14.14 16.71 -12.09
N LEU A 423 -12.84 16.49 -11.90
CA LEU A 423 -12.32 15.55 -10.89
C LEU A 423 -12.82 15.93 -9.49
N LEU A 424 -12.71 17.21 -9.13
CA LEU A 424 -13.15 17.71 -7.82
C LEU A 424 -14.67 17.64 -7.66
N ARG A 425 -15.44 17.85 -8.73
CA ARG A 425 -16.90 17.67 -8.73
C ARG A 425 -17.25 16.20 -8.52
N MET A 426 -16.66 15.30 -9.29
CA MET A 426 -16.85 13.85 -9.14
C MET A 426 -16.45 13.35 -7.76
N SER A 427 -15.36 13.87 -7.17
CA SER A 427 -14.96 13.54 -5.80
C SER A 427 -15.96 13.99 -4.73
N ARG A 428 -16.78 15.00 -5.02
CA ARG A 428 -17.81 15.53 -4.11
C ARG A 428 -19.16 14.86 -4.29
N GLU A 429 -19.48 14.42 -5.51
CA GLU A 429 -20.78 13.85 -5.88
C GLU A 429 -20.80 12.31 -5.77
N ASN A 430 -19.67 11.64 -6.00
CA ASN A 430 -19.61 10.19 -5.89
C ASN A 430 -19.48 9.73 -4.44
N LYS A 431 -20.37 8.81 -4.04
CA LYS A 431 -20.20 7.97 -2.83
C LYS A 431 -19.01 7.01 -2.94
N GLU A 432 -18.48 6.79 -4.15
CA GLU A 432 -17.35 5.89 -4.39
C GLU A 432 -16.01 6.51 -3.97
N LYS A 433 -15.20 5.71 -3.26
CA LYS A 433 -13.91 6.13 -2.67
C LYS A 433 -12.79 6.39 -3.70
N GLN A 434 -13.03 6.15 -5.00
CA GLN A 434 -11.98 6.11 -6.01
C GLN A 434 -11.40 7.49 -6.33
N THR A 435 -12.25 8.46 -6.64
CA THR A 435 -11.84 9.83 -6.98
C THR A 435 -11.25 10.57 -5.76
N LYS A 436 -11.70 10.23 -4.54
CA LYS A 436 -11.22 10.85 -3.30
C LYS A 436 -9.72 10.65 -3.07
N LEU A 437 -9.20 9.44 -3.32
CA LEU A 437 -7.76 9.19 -3.20
C LEU A 437 -6.96 9.84 -4.33
N THR A 438 -7.48 9.89 -5.56
CA THR A 438 -6.84 10.64 -6.65
C THR A 438 -6.70 12.12 -6.30
N VAL A 439 -7.75 12.74 -5.73
CA VAL A 439 -7.66 14.12 -5.22
C VAL A 439 -6.64 14.23 -4.09
N ARG A 440 -6.59 13.26 -3.17
CA ARG A 440 -5.60 13.24 -2.08
C ARG A 440 -4.16 13.19 -2.61
N PHE A 441 -3.88 12.33 -3.59
CA PHE A 441 -2.59 12.30 -4.29
C PHE A 441 -2.29 13.62 -5.00
N LEU A 442 -3.29 14.24 -5.63
CA LEU A 442 -3.14 15.54 -6.28
C LEU A 442 -2.68 16.63 -5.29
N PHE A 443 -3.20 16.66 -4.07
CA PHE A 443 -2.70 17.55 -3.02
C PHE A 443 -1.23 17.26 -2.69
N GLY A 444 -0.89 15.99 -2.49
CA GLY A 444 0.48 15.62 -2.11
C GLY A 444 1.51 15.86 -3.20
N LEU A 445 1.13 15.75 -4.47
CA LEU A 445 2.01 16.02 -5.60
C LEU A 445 2.31 17.53 -5.76
N LEU A 446 1.50 18.39 -5.15
CA LEU A 446 1.74 19.84 -5.09
C LEU A 446 2.62 20.26 -3.91
N ASN A 447 3.10 19.29 -3.10
CA ASN A 447 4.10 19.54 -2.08
C ASN A 447 5.40 20.04 -2.71
N GLU A 448 5.79 21.26 -2.35
CA GLU A 448 6.98 21.94 -2.90
C GLU A 448 8.27 21.15 -2.64
N LYS A 449 8.35 20.38 -1.55
CA LYS A 449 9.54 19.60 -1.19
C LYS A 449 9.78 18.43 -2.14
N THR A 450 8.72 17.85 -2.70
CA THR A 450 8.78 16.68 -3.60
C THR A 450 8.72 17.07 -5.08
N ARG A 451 8.44 18.34 -5.39
CA ARG A 451 8.36 18.85 -6.77
C ARG A 451 9.65 18.61 -7.57
N PRO A 452 10.85 19.02 -7.13
CA PRO A 452 12.06 18.91 -7.97
C PRO A 452 12.37 17.46 -8.37
N LEU A 453 12.15 16.52 -7.45
CA LEU A 453 12.31 15.09 -7.72
C LEU A 453 11.30 14.61 -8.76
N THR A 454 10.04 15.04 -8.65
CA THR A 454 8.97 14.68 -9.59
C THR A 454 9.25 15.25 -10.98
N GLU A 455 9.64 16.52 -11.07
CA GLU A 455 9.98 17.18 -12.35
C GLU A 455 11.20 16.52 -13.00
N SER A 456 12.19 16.11 -12.22
CA SER A 456 13.38 15.39 -12.71
C SER A 456 13.02 14.02 -13.29
N TYR A 457 12.20 13.22 -12.61
CA TYR A 457 11.84 11.86 -13.07
C TYR A 457 10.88 11.87 -14.26
N PHE A 458 9.91 12.78 -14.28
CA PHE A 458 8.89 12.86 -15.33
C PHE A 458 9.28 13.82 -16.47
N GLN A 459 10.40 14.52 -16.32
CA GLN A 459 10.97 15.45 -17.30
C GLN A 459 9.93 16.47 -17.79
N CYS A 460 9.27 17.10 -16.83
CA CYS A 460 8.15 18.00 -17.08
C CYS A 460 8.05 19.00 -15.94
N LYS A 461 7.68 20.25 -16.23
CA LYS A 461 7.41 21.25 -15.21
C LYS A 461 6.03 21.05 -14.59
N ILE A 462 5.90 21.29 -13.30
CA ILE A 462 4.63 21.21 -12.59
C ILE A 462 4.02 22.61 -12.48
N PHE A 463 2.92 22.87 -13.19
CA PHE A 463 2.22 24.15 -13.10
C PHE A 463 1.22 24.18 -11.93
N SER A 464 1.70 24.61 -10.76
CA SER A 464 0.96 24.53 -9.49
C SER A 464 -0.05 25.65 -9.15
N PRO A 465 0.09 26.92 -9.57
CA PRO A 465 -0.71 28.01 -8.98
C PRO A 465 -2.20 27.98 -9.32
N ALA A 466 -2.55 27.57 -10.54
CA ALA A 466 -3.96 27.45 -10.95
C ALA A 466 -4.66 26.29 -10.22
N ILE A 467 -3.98 25.15 -10.12
CA ILE A 467 -4.49 23.95 -9.46
C ILE A 467 -4.68 24.21 -7.96
N LYS A 468 -3.68 24.81 -7.27
CA LYS A 468 -3.81 25.18 -5.84
C LYS A 468 -5.04 26.06 -5.59
N ARG A 469 -5.35 27.02 -6.47
CA ARG A 469 -6.56 27.86 -6.35
C ARG A 469 -7.86 27.05 -6.48
N ASP A 470 -7.93 26.11 -7.41
CA ASP A 470 -9.10 25.24 -7.59
C ASP A 470 -9.30 24.32 -6.38
N LEU A 471 -8.21 23.79 -5.83
CA LEU A 471 -8.21 22.98 -4.61
C LEU A 471 -8.69 23.77 -3.39
N GLU A 472 -8.15 24.98 -3.18
CA GLU A 472 -8.56 25.84 -2.07
C GLU A 472 -10.05 26.22 -2.17
N THR A 473 -10.52 26.52 -3.38
CA THR A 473 -11.94 26.77 -3.66
C THR A 473 -12.80 25.56 -3.31
N SER A 474 -12.32 24.35 -3.59
CA SER A 474 -13.04 23.12 -3.25
C SER A 474 -13.13 22.87 -1.75
N VAL A 475 -12.07 23.13 -1.00
CA VAL A 475 -12.11 23.08 0.47
C VAL A 475 -13.10 24.11 1.03
N LYS A 476 -13.11 25.33 0.49
CA LYS A 476 -14.08 26.38 0.85
C LYS A 476 -15.53 25.93 0.61
N VAL A 477 -15.80 25.27 -0.52
CA VAL A 477 -17.13 24.75 -0.84
C VAL A 477 -17.51 23.60 0.11
N ALA A 478 -16.58 22.69 0.41
CA ALA A 478 -16.81 21.59 1.34
C ALA A 478 -17.14 22.10 2.75
N ALA A 479 -16.43 23.13 3.22
CA ALA A 479 -16.63 23.74 4.54
C ALA A 479 -17.98 24.45 4.73
N ARG A 480 -18.64 24.88 3.64
CA ARG A 480 -19.92 25.62 3.70
C ARG A 480 -21.15 24.73 3.82
N LYS A 481 -21.04 23.42 3.59
CA LYS A 481 -22.16 22.50 3.71
C LYS A 481 -22.54 22.38 5.20
N LYS A 482 -23.59 23.11 5.59
CA LYS A 482 -24.11 23.18 6.98
C LYS A 482 -24.75 21.87 7.48
N TYR A 483 -25.15 20.99 6.57
CA TYR A 483 -25.79 19.71 6.87
C TYR A 483 -25.24 18.65 5.91
N GLY A 484 -24.62 17.59 6.44
CA GLY A 484 -24.37 16.36 5.69
C GLY A 484 -23.13 16.32 4.79
N THR A 485 -22.01 16.97 5.14
CA THR A 485 -20.74 16.29 4.82
C THR A 485 -20.66 15.09 5.74
N GLU A 486 -20.88 13.87 5.21
CA GLU A 486 -20.58 12.63 5.92
C GLU A 486 -19.18 12.80 6.54
N GLY A 487 -18.98 12.51 7.84
CA GLY A 487 -17.70 12.77 8.53
C GLY A 487 -16.49 12.23 7.75
N TYR A 488 -16.67 11.17 6.97
CA TYR A 488 -15.69 10.61 6.03
C TYR A 488 -15.16 11.61 4.99
N ASP A 489 -15.99 12.50 4.46
CA ASP A 489 -15.58 13.54 3.50
C ASP A 489 -14.70 14.58 4.19
N LEU A 490 -15.10 15.01 5.38
CA LEU A 490 -14.33 15.97 6.15
C LEU A 490 -12.96 15.38 6.54
N LEU A 491 -12.94 14.14 7.03
CA LEU A 491 -11.70 13.43 7.30
C LEU A 491 -10.83 13.34 6.03
N ASN A 492 -11.42 13.01 4.87
CA ASN A 492 -10.67 13.00 3.62
C ASN A 492 -10.03 14.36 3.28
N TRP A 493 -10.72 15.47 3.52
CA TRP A 493 -10.15 16.81 3.33
C TRP A 493 -9.00 17.10 4.30
N LEU A 494 -9.10 16.69 5.57
CA LEU A 494 -7.99 16.80 6.52
C LEU A 494 -6.77 15.99 6.05
N HIS A 495 -6.99 14.80 5.51
CA HIS A 495 -5.90 14.03 4.87
C HIS A 495 -5.31 14.78 3.67
N CYS A 496 -6.11 15.39 2.78
CA CYS A 496 -5.61 16.21 1.68
C CYS A 496 -4.75 17.40 2.17
N LEU A 497 -5.18 18.09 3.24
CA LEU A 497 -4.43 19.17 3.86
C LEU A 497 -3.12 18.70 4.47
N PHE A 498 -3.08 17.47 5.01
CA PHE A 498 -1.83 16.87 5.43
C PHE A 498 -0.92 16.54 4.24
N GLU A 499 -1.45 16.04 3.13
CA GLU A 499 -0.62 15.65 1.98
C GLU A 499 0.16 16.82 1.34
N ILE A 500 -0.45 18.01 1.24
CA ILE A 500 0.19 19.16 0.57
C ILE A 500 1.40 19.72 1.30
N GLN A 501 1.51 19.51 2.62
CA GLN A 501 2.64 19.96 3.46
C GLN A 501 3.02 21.44 3.27
N ASP A 502 2.03 22.28 2.97
CA ASP A 502 2.14 23.73 2.73
C ASP A 502 1.39 24.45 3.86
N GLU A 503 2.14 24.96 4.85
CA GLU A 503 1.55 25.48 6.09
C GLU A 503 0.63 26.68 5.86
N GLU A 504 0.97 27.57 4.93
CA GLU A 504 0.14 28.73 4.61
C GLU A 504 -1.14 28.31 3.87
N PHE A 505 -1.05 27.30 3.00
CA PHE A 505 -2.24 26.70 2.39
C PHE A 505 -3.16 26.09 3.46
N VAL A 506 -2.61 25.26 4.36
CA VAL A 506 -3.38 24.61 5.43
C VAL A 506 -4.03 25.66 6.34
N LYS A 507 -3.29 26.69 6.73
CA LYS A 507 -3.80 27.81 7.52
C LYS A 507 -4.92 28.58 6.80
N SER A 508 -4.82 28.79 5.49
CA SER A 508 -5.90 29.41 4.70
C SER A 508 -7.15 28.52 4.68
N ALA A 509 -6.98 27.24 4.37
CA ALA A 509 -8.06 26.27 4.30
C ALA A 509 -8.80 26.09 5.63
N MET A 510 -8.07 25.94 6.74
CA MET A 510 -8.64 25.71 8.07
C MET A 510 -9.49 26.89 8.56
N LYS A 511 -9.27 28.13 8.09
CA LYS A 511 -10.11 29.29 8.47
C LYS A 511 -11.60 29.10 8.14
N HIS A 512 -11.91 28.22 7.20
CA HIS A 512 -13.28 27.95 6.75
C HIS A 512 -13.98 26.85 7.54
N LEU A 513 -13.24 26.00 8.26
CA LEU A 513 -13.76 24.84 8.98
C LEU A 513 -14.04 25.15 10.45
N LYS A 514 -15.06 25.97 10.76
CA LYS A 514 -15.35 26.35 12.17
C LYS A 514 -15.79 25.16 13.03
N ASN A 515 -16.67 24.32 12.50
CA ASN A 515 -17.18 23.12 13.15
C ASN A 515 -16.65 21.91 12.40
N ILE A 516 -15.99 21.01 13.12
CA ILE A 516 -15.36 19.80 12.61
C ILE A 516 -16.07 18.62 13.27
N ASP A 517 -17.12 18.14 12.62
CA ASP A 517 -17.86 16.96 13.06
C ASP A 517 -17.28 15.72 12.40
N LEU A 518 -16.63 14.89 13.22
CA LEU A 518 -16.00 13.64 12.83
C LEU A 518 -16.59 12.47 13.64
N SER A 519 -17.74 12.69 14.28
CA SER A 519 -18.40 11.72 15.14
C SER A 519 -18.71 10.41 14.39
N PHE A 520 -18.76 9.30 15.13
CA PHE A 520 -19.03 7.94 14.64
C PHE A 520 -17.98 7.34 13.68
N LEU A 521 -16.87 8.03 13.40
CA LEU A 521 -15.79 7.50 12.58
C LEU A 521 -14.81 6.70 13.42
N THR A 522 -14.37 5.52 12.98
CA THR A 522 -13.26 4.82 13.69
C THR A 522 -11.92 5.49 13.37
N PHE A 523 -11.32 6.16 14.36
CA PHE A 523 -10.04 6.86 14.21
C PHE A 523 -8.84 5.93 14.41
N THR A 524 -7.90 5.97 13.47
CA THR A 524 -6.56 5.41 13.63
C THR A 524 -5.63 6.38 14.38
N PHE A 525 -4.44 5.93 14.78
CA PHE A 525 -3.39 6.82 15.32
C PHE A 525 -3.00 7.89 14.29
N ARG A 526 -2.92 7.51 13.01
CA ARG A 526 -2.64 8.42 11.89
C ARG A 526 -3.72 9.49 11.72
N ASP A 527 -5.01 9.14 11.83
CA ASP A 527 -6.10 10.10 11.75
C ASP A 527 -6.01 11.15 12.86
N CYS A 528 -5.64 10.73 14.08
CA CYS A 528 -5.40 11.65 15.19
C CYS A 528 -4.24 12.61 14.89
N GLY A 529 -3.13 12.09 14.35
CA GLY A 529 -1.97 12.91 13.98
C GLY A 529 -2.29 13.93 12.90
N ILE A 530 -3.09 13.56 11.91
CA ILE A 530 -3.53 14.44 10.81
C ILE A 530 -4.47 15.53 11.33
N LEU A 531 -5.43 15.18 12.17
CA LEU A 531 -6.32 16.14 12.81
C LEU A 531 -5.51 17.13 13.67
N ALA A 532 -4.57 16.61 14.47
CA ALA A 532 -3.71 17.42 15.31
C ALA A 532 -2.86 18.41 14.50
N TYR A 533 -2.25 17.94 13.40
CA TYR A 533 -1.50 18.78 12.47
C TYR A 533 -2.37 19.90 11.90
N CYS A 534 -3.55 19.59 11.39
CA CYS A 534 -4.46 20.58 10.79
C CYS A 534 -4.90 21.63 11.81
N LEU A 535 -5.30 21.20 13.01
CA LEU A 535 -5.72 22.08 14.10
C LEU A 535 -4.56 22.98 14.57
N GLN A 536 -3.35 22.41 14.75
CA GLN A 536 -2.18 23.15 15.20
C GLN A 536 -1.82 24.30 14.25
N LYS A 537 -1.96 24.07 12.94
CA LYS A 537 -1.64 25.07 11.91
C LYS A 537 -2.74 26.12 11.71
N SER A 538 -3.91 25.95 12.34
CA SER A 538 -4.98 26.93 12.26
C SER A 538 -4.71 28.17 13.10
N ALA A 539 -5.14 29.32 12.61
CA ALA A 539 -5.15 30.58 13.35
C ALA A 539 -6.47 30.81 14.12
N ARG A 540 -7.45 29.91 14.00
CA ARG A 540 -8.77 30.01 14.64
C ARG A 540 -8.98 28.85 15.61
N LYS A 541 -9.93 29.04 16.54
CA LYS A 541 -10.43 27.96 17.39
C LYS A 541 -11.56 27.21 16.69
N HIS A 542 -11.62 25.89 16.92
CA HIS A 542 -12.54 24.98 16.26
C HIS A 542 -13.45 24.26 17.27
N ALA A 543 -14.71 24.07 16.93
CA ALA A 543 -15.55 23.07 17.61
C ALA A 543 -15.27 21.71 16.98
N VAL A 544 -14.74 20.76 17.75
CA VAL A 544 -14.31 19.45 17.25
C VAL A 544 -15.14 18.37 17.95
N ASP A 545 -15.84 17.55 17.17
CA ASP A 545 -16.61 16.43 17.66
C ASP A 545 -15.97 15.10 17.25
N LEU A 546 -15.52 14.34 18.25
CA LEU A 546 -14.92 13.01 18.15
C LEU A 546 -15.73 11.97 18.93
N THR A 547 -17.04 12.20 19.08
CA THR A 547 -17.95 11.29 19.77
C THR A 547 -18.03 9.95 19.04
N LYS A 548 -17.96 8.83 19.77
CA LYS A 548 -17.98 7.46 19.20
C LYS A 548 -16.86 7.18 18.20
N CYS A 549 -15.71 7.85 18.35
CA CYS A 549 -14.59 7.69 17.42
C CYS A 549 -13.59 6.57 17.78
N ARG A 550 -13.85 5.85 18.88
CA ARG A 550 -12.93 4.86 19.48
C ARG A 550 -11.59 5.45 19.89
N ILE A 551 -11.59 6.70 20.35
CA ILE A 551 -10.41 7.33 20.93
C ILE A 551 -10.05 6.64 22.24
N LEU A 552 -8.84 6.09 22.30
CA LEU A 552 -8.25 5.44 23.46
C LEU A 552 -7.29 6.38 24.18
N CYS A 553 -6.93 6.04 25.42
CA CYS A 553 -5.91 6.73 26.22
C CYS A 553 -4.61 7.01 25.42
N ALA A 554 -4.13 6.03 24.64
CA ALA A 554 -2.90 6.14 23.86
C ALA A 554 -2.95 7.16 22.70
N GLN A 555 -4.14 7.58 22.24
CA GLN A 555 -4.29 8.57 21.17
C GLN A 555 -4.31 10.02 21.68
N ILE A 556 -4.57 10.24 22.98
CA ILE A 556 -4.63 11.57 23.58
C ILE A 556 -3.31 12.36 23.41
N PRO A 557 -2.11 11.77 23.65
CA PRO A 557 -0.85 12.45 23.40
C PRO A 557 -0.64 12.88 21.94
N ILE A 558 -1.22 12.16 20.98
CA ILE A 558 -1.11 12.48 19.54
C ILE A 558 -2.00 13.67 19.18
N LEU A 559 -3.14 13.82 19.84
CA LEU A 559 -4.03 14.98 19.66
C LEU A 559 -3.48 16.25 20.31
N LYS A 560 -2.49 16.13 21.22
CA LYS A 560 -1.88 17.23 21.97
C LYS A 560 -1.55 18.48 21.13
N PRO A 561 -0.94 18.40 19.94
CA PRO A 561 -0.62 19.60 19.16
C PRO A 561 -1.86 20.39 18.71
N GLY A 562 -3.00 19.72 18.52
CA GLY A 562 -4.24 20.32 18.02
C GLY A 562 -5.21 20.81 19.11
N ILE A 563 -5.22 20.16 20.28
CA ILE A 563 -6.09 20.48 21.42
C ILE A 563 -6.07 21.98 21.80
N PRO A 564 -4.92 22.68 21.83
CA PRO A 564 -4.91 24.10 22.16
C PRO A 564 -5.82 24.93 21.26
N ASN A 565 -6.02 24.52 20.00
CA ASN A 565 -6.84 25.21 19.01
C ASN A 565 -8.31 24.75 18.97
N CYS A 566 -8.78 24.06 20.01
CA CYS A 566 -10.18 23.72 20.19
C CYS A 566 -10.91 24.77 21.03
N SER A 567 -12.13 25.13 20.65
CA SER A 567 -13.10 25.88 21.46
C SER A 567 -14.20 24.97 22.03
N SER A 568 -14.54 23.90 21.32
CA SER A 568 -15.30 22.76 21.85
C SER A 568 -14.52 21.49 21.52
N LEU A 569 -14.50 20.54 22.45
CA LEU A 569 -13.93 19.21 22.27
C LEU A 569 -14.91 18.19 22.82
N GLU A 570 -15.63 17.52 21.92
CA GLU A 570 -16.54 16.43 22.27
C GLU A 570 -15.80 15.10 22.13
N LEU A 571 -15.64 14.37 23.23
CA LEU A 571 -14.99 13.06 23.28
C LEU A 571 -15.94 11.98 23.82
N GLY A 572 -17.25 12.17 23.69
CA GLY A 572 -18.28 11.27 24.22
C GLY A 572 -18.23 9.85 23.66
N SER A 573 -18.70 8.87 24.41
CA SER A 573 -18.82 7.45 24.01
C SER A 573 -17.52 6.87 23.43
N ASN A 574 -16.38 7.22 24.03
CA ASN A 574 -15.08 6.69 23.68
C ASN A 574 -14.58 5.74 24.79
N LYS A 575 -13.29 5.40 24.81
CA LYS A 575 -12.70 4.52 25.82
C LYS A 575 -11.46 5.16 26.44
N LEU A 576 -11.59 6.42 26.85
CA LEU A 576 -10.49 7.15 27.48
C LEU A 576 -10.10 6.53 28.82
N GLY A 577 -11.08 6.20 29.66
CA GLY A 577 -10.87 5.83 31.06
C GLY A 577 -10.22 6.95 31.88
N ASN A 578 -10.02 6.70 33.18
CA ASN A 578 -9.40 7.68 34.10
C ASN A 578 -8.01 8.11 33.60
N SER A 579 -7.20 7.18 33.10
CA SER A 579 -5.85 7.48 32.60
C SER A 579 -5.86 8.40 31.37
N GLY A 580 -6.80 8.21 30.44
CA GLY A 580 -6.93 9.09 29.28
C GLY A 580 -7.36 10.51 29.66
N VAL A 581 -8.28 10.64 30.63
CA VAL A 581 -8.69 11.95 31.17
C VAL A 581 -7.55 12.63 31.91
N LYS A 582 -6.72 11.88 32.65
CA LYS A 582 -5.53 12.44 33.29
C LYS A 582 -4.55 13.03 32.26
N LEU A 583 -4.25 12.31 31.19
CA LEU A 583 -3.42 12.83 30.09
C LEU A 583 -4.04 14.06 29.43
N LEU A 584 -5.36 14.06 29.22
CA LEU A 584 -6.07 15.23 28.69
C LEU A 584 -5.95 16.44 29.62
N CYS A 585 -6.09 16.23 30.94
CA CYS A 585 -5.93 17.25 31.95
C CYS A 585 -4.53 17.88 31.93
N GLU A 586 -3.49 17.04 31.86
CA GLU A 586 -2.09 17.49 31.74
C GLU A 586 -1.87 18.33 30.47
N ILE A 587 -2.49 17.97 29.35
CA ILE A 587 -2.42 18.75 28.11
C ILE A 587 -3.13 20.09 28.24
N LEU A 588 -4.34 20.10 28.79
CA LEU A 588 -5.15 21.31 28.96
C LEU A 588 -4.45 22.32 29.89
N MET A 589 -3.87 21.84 31.00
CA MET A 589 -3.09 22.66 31.93
C MET A 589 -1.88 23.33 31.26
N ASN A 590 -1.15 22.59 30.42
CA ASN A 590 0.11 23.04 29.85
C ASN A 590 -0.03 23.84 28.54
N SER A 591 -1.22 23.92 27.96
CA SER A 591 -1.42 24.50 26.63
C SER A 591 -2.00 25.92 26.63
N GLY A 592 -2.45 26.44 27.78
CA GLY A 592 -3.22 27.68 27.82
C GLY A 592 -4.51 27.60 27.01
N CYS A 593 -5.06 26.39 26.84
CA CYS A 593 -6.26 26.15 26.05
C CYS A 593 -7.45 26.93 26.63
N LYS A 594 -8.25 27.54 25.74
CA LYS A 594 -9.43 28.33 26.11
C LYS A 594 -10.70 27.61 25.70
N LEU A 595 -10.80 26.36 26.15
CA LEU A 595 -11.92 25.49 25.84
C LEU A 595 -13.19 26.00 26.53
N ARG A 596 -14.30 26.04 25.79
CA ARG A 596 -15.63 26.44 26.28
C ARG A 596 -16.54 25.25 26.48
N THR A 597 -16.41 24.21 25.68
CA THR A 597 -17.21 22.99 25.82
C THR A 597 -16.31 21.78 25.88
N LEU A 598 -16.57 20.90 26.84
CA LEU A 598 -15.92 19.61 26.99
C LEU A 598 -16.99 18.54 27.27
N SER A 599 -17.09 17.55 26.40
CA SER A 599 -17.86 16.33 26.69
C SER A 599 -16.93 15.14 26.87
N LEU A 600 -17.13 14.45 27.98
CA LEU A 600 -16.49 13.18 28.34
C LEU A 600 -17.57 12.15 28.73
N GLU A 601 -18.77 12.29 28.17
CA GLU A 601 -19.88 11.34 28.36
C GLU A 601 -19.46 9.91 27.99
N GLU A 602 -19.94 8.90 28.70
CA GLU A 602 -19.77 7.49 28.36
C GLU A 602 -18.30 7.11 28.07
N ASN A 603 -17.39 7.43 28.99
CA ASN A 603 -15.94 7.17 28.87
C ASN A 603 -15.38 6.23 29.94
N TYR A 604 -16.26 5.54 30.68
CA TYR A 604 -15.90 4.66 31.79
C TYR A 604 -15.13 5.39 32.89
N LEU A 605 -15.53 6.64 33.18
CA LEU A 605 -14.90 7.46 34.21
C LEU A 605 -15.46 7.11 35.59
N THR A 606 -14.60 7.23 36.60
CA THR A 606 -14.92 6.99 38.01
C THR A 606 -14.38 8.14 38.87
N ASP A 607 -14.66 8.11 40.17
CA ASP A 607 -14.20 9.12 41.14
C ASP A 607 -12.68 9.36 41.13
N GLU A 608 -11.89 8.40 40.66
CA GLU A 608 -10.43 8.50 40.55
C GLU A 608 -9.95 9.71 39.74
N CYS A 609 -10.63 10.07 38.64
CA CYS A 609 -10.20 11.20 37.80
C CYS A 609 -10.76 12.56 38.25
N THR A 610 -11.65 12.58 39.26
CA THR A 610 -12.36 13.80 39.67
C THR A 610 -11.40 14.89 40.14
N LYS A 611 -10.34 14.53 40.88
CA LYS A 611 -9.37 15.51 41.38
C LYS A 611 -8.62 16.20 40.24
N ASP A 612 -8.11 15.42 39.29
CA ASP A 612 -7.36 15.92 38.12
C ASP A 612 -8.26 16.79 37.25
N LEU A 613 -9.49 16.33 36.99
CA LEU A 613 -10.48 17.05 36.19
C LEU A 613 -10.87 18.38 36.83
N CYS A 614 -11.34 18.37 38.09
CA CYS A 614 -11.80 19.58 38.77
C CYS A 614 -10.67 20.60 38.92
N THR A 615 -9.45 20.15 39.26
CA THR A 615 -8.29 21.04 39.40
C THR A 615 -7.95 21.71 38.06
N THR A 616 -7.96 20.94 36.98
CA THR A 616 -7.69 21.45 35.63
C THR A 616 -8.74 22.46 35.18
N LEU A 617 -10.02 22.11 35.31
CA LEU A 617 -11.11 22.99 34.88
C LEU A 617 -11.18 24.26 35.73
N HIS A 618 -10.90 24.15 37.03
CA HIS A 618 -10.78 25.31 37.93
C HIS A 618 -9.63 26.24 37.52
N ALA A 619 -8.49 25.70 37.07
CA ALA A 619 -7.38 26.53 36.60
C ALA A 619 -7.68 27.23 35.26
N MET A 620 -8.44 26.59 34.36
CA MET A 620 -8.75 27.14 33.04
C MET A 620 -9.70 28.34 33.09
N GLN A 621 -10.74 28.32 33.94
CA GLN A 621 -11.76 29.40 34.06
C GLN A 621 -12.42 29.84 32.73
N THR A 622 -12.35 29.01 31.68
CA THR A 622 -12.94 29.30 30.37
C THR A 622 -14.13 28.43 30.01
N LEU A 623 -14.36 27.34 30.73
CA LEU A 623 -15.39 26.36 30.39
C LEU A 623 -16.79 26.90 30.68
N GLU A 624 -17.68 26.72 29.72
CA GLU A 624 -19.09 27.11 29.73
C GLU A 624 -20.01 25.87 29.81
N THR A 625 -19.59 24.75 29.21
CA THR A 625 -20.35 23.51 29.20
C THR A 625 -19.46 22.30 29.50
N LEU A 626 -19.89 21.46 30.44
CA LEU A 626 -19.24 20.20 30.80
C LEU A 626 -20.26 19.05 30.72
N SER A 627 -20.00 18.03 29.92
CA SER A 627 -20.77 16.79 29.96
C SER A 627 -19.95 15.65 30.54
N LEU A 628 -20.46 15.03 31.60
CA LEU A 628 -19.93 13.85 32.28
C LEU A 628 -21.00 12.76 32.42
N ALA A 629 -22.06 12.85 31.63
CA ALA A 629 -23.17 11.92 31.63
C ALA A 629 -22.73 10.47 31.38
N ASN A 630 -23.55 9.51 31.81
CA ASN A 630 -23.38 8.10 31.50
C ASN A 630 -21.99 7.54 31.86
N ASN A 631 -21.47 7.93 33.02
CA ASN A 631 -20.20 7.45 33.57
C ASN A 631 -20.45 6.67 34.87
N SER A 632 -19.40 6.39 35.64
CA SER A 632 -19.45 5.63 36.90
C SER A 632 -19.01 6.48 38.10
N PHE A 633 -19.31 7.79 38.08
CA PHE A 633 -19.11 8.65 39.25
C PHE A 633 -20.10 8.28 40.37
N LYS A 634 -19.61 8.31 41.61
CA LYS A 634 -20.36 8.04 42.84
C LYS A 634 -20.24 9.24 43.79
N ASP A 635 -20.77 9.09 44.99
CA ASP A 635 -20.89 10.18 45.97
C ASP A 635 -19.57 10.87 46.35
N ILE A 636 -18.42 10.21 46.17
CA ILE A 636 -17.10 10.79 46.46
C ILE A 636 -16.84 12.03 45.59
N SER A 637 -17.33 12.04 44.34
CA SER A 637 -17.11 13.13 43.40
C SER A 637 -18.02 14.35 43.60
N ILE A 638 -19.09 14.21 44.39
CA ILE A 638 -20.09 15.26 44.58
C ILE A 638 -19.45 16.51 45.18
N GLY A 639 -18.72 16.39 46.29
CA GLY A 639 -18.06 17.53 46.93
C GLY A 639 -17.14 18.31 45.99
N PRO A 640 -16.20 17.65 45.29
CA PRO A 640 -15.38 18.29 44.25
C PRO A 640 -16.17 18.91 43.11
N PHE A 641 -17.27 18.30 42.65
CA PHE A 641 -18.12 18.89 41.60
C PHE A 641 -18.83 20.14 42.09
N ILE A 642 -19.39 20.13 43.30
CA ILE A 642 -20.00 21.32 43.92
C ILE A 642 -18.96 22.46 43.99
N GLN A 643 -17.74 22.17 44.47
CA GLN A 643 -16.67 23.16 44.55
C GLN A 643 -16.28 23.72 43.17
N LEU A 644 -16.21 22.86 42.15
CA LEU A 644 -15.93 23.29 40.77
C LEU A 644 -17.04 24.22 40.27
N ILE A 645 -18.31 23.84 40.44
CA ILE A 645 -19.46 24.61 39.96
C ILE A 645 -19.54 25.98 40.64
N GLU A 646 -19.29 26.06 41.95
CA GLU A 646 -19.31 27.32 42.68
C GLU A 646 -18.16 28.25 42.27
N SER A 647 -16.99 27.68 42.01
CA SER A 647 -15.74 28.42 41.73
C SER A 647 -15.52 28.79 40.26
N CYS A 648 -16.09 28.04 39.30
CA CYS A 648 -16.00 28.33 37.87
C CYS A 648 -17.17 29.21 37.42
N THR A 649 -16.96 30.53 37.39
CA THR A 649 -18.05 31.51 37.16
C THR A 649 -18.64 31.49 35.76
N LYS A 650 -17.92 30.96 34.76
CA LYS A 650 -18.40 30.84 33.37
C LYS A 650 -19.14 29.55 33.08
N LEU A 651 -19.00 28.54 33.94
CA LEU A 651 -19.65 27.25 33.73
C LEU A 651 -21.16 27.44 33.90
N SER A 652 -21.93 27.23 32.83
CA SER A 652 -23.36 27.47 32.80
C SER A 652 -24.18 26.20 32.57
N LEU A 653 -23.58 25.16 32.00
CA LEU A 653 -24.22 23.88 31.75
C LEU A 653 -23.34 22.74 32.24
N ILE A 654 -23.90 21.86 33.07
CA ILE A 654 -23.24 20.62 33.45
C ILE A 654 -24.22 19.44 33.36
N TYR A 655 -23.79 18.37 32.70
CA TYR A 655 -24.55 17.14 32.54
C TYR A 655 -23.92 16.05 33.41
N LEU A 656 -24.67 15.55 34.38
CA LEU A 656 -24.25 14.51 35.33
C LEU A 656 -25.21 13.29 35.34
N LEU A 657 -26.22 13.29 34.47
CA LEU A 657 -27.19 12.21 34.31
C LEU A 657 -26.55 10.82 34.07
N ASP A 658 -27.28 9.78 34.45
CA ASP A 658 -26.88 8.37 34.26
C ASP A 658 -25.51 8.02 34.87
N ASN A 659 -25.17 8.60 36.03
CA ASN A 659 -24.05 8.18 36.85
C ASN A 659 -24.49 7.25 38.01
N GLN A 660 -23.56 6.82 38.85
CA GLN A 660 -23.82 5.89 39.96
C GLN A 660 -23.93 6.62 41.31
N PHE A 661 -24.53 7.81 41.32
CA PHE A 661 -24.80 8.54 42.56
C PHE A 661 -25.85 7.82 43.40
N SER A 662 -25.70 7.87 44.72
CA SER A 662 -26.79 7.44 45.60
C SER A 662 -27.93 8.44 45.54
N LYS A 663 -29.14 8.03 45.96
CA LYS A 663 -30.29 8.94 46.11
C LYS A 663 -29.93 10.19 46.93
N ARG A 664 -29.12 10.03 47.99
CA ARG A 664 -28.65 11.16 48.80
C ARG A 664 -27.77 12.11 47.98
N GLY A 665 -26.90 11.56 47.15
CA GLY A 665 -26.04 12.33 46.27
C GLY A 665 -26.81 13.10 45.21
N GLU A 666 -27.79 12.45 44.58
CA GLU A 666 -28.72 13.10 43.66
C GLU A 666 -29.50 14.24 44.33
N ASP A 667 -30.04 14.01 45.54
CA ASP A 667 -30.75 15.05 46.29
C ASP A 667 -29.86 16.27 46.57
N GLN A 668 -28.57 16.07 46.87
CA GLN A 668 -27.60 17.16 47.06
C GLN A 668 -27.36 17.97 45.78
N LEU A 669 -27.16 17.29 44.65
CA LEU A 669 -26.95 17.93 43.36
C LEU A 669 -28.22 18.65 42.87
N ARG A 670 -29.41 18.11 43.12
CA ARG A 670 -30.71 18.75 42.82
C ARG A 670 -30.89 20.05 43.60
N GLN A 671 -30.63 20.02 44.91
CA GLN A 671 -30.69 21.22 45.75
C GLN A 671 -29.71 22.30 45.27
N LEU A 672 -28.50 21.90 44.84
CA LEU A 672 -27.55 22.83 44.24
C LEU A 672 -28.10 23.41 42.92
N SER A 673 -28.70 22.59 42.05
CA SER A 673 -29.31 23.05 40.80
C SER A 673 -30.36 24.14 41.03
N GLU A 674 -31.33 23.86 41.92
CA GLU A 674 -32.40 24.81 42.25
C GLU A 674 -31.85 26.13 42.82
N LYS A 675 -30.78 26.07 43.61
CA LYS A 675 -30.09 27.26 44.14
C LYS A 675 -29.42 28.06 43.01
N LEU A 676 -28.77 27.39 42.06
CA LEU A 676 -28.03 28.03 40.96
C LEU A 676 -28.95 28.58 39.87
N GLU A 677 -30.08 27.92 39.60
CA GLU A 677 -31.12 28.41 38.68
C GLU A 677 -31.75 29.71 39.20
N LYS A 678 -32.06 29.80 40.50
CA LYS A 678 -32.54 31.04 41.14
C LYS A 678 -31.54 32.20 41.02
N LEU A 679 -30.25 31.89 40.90
CA LEU A 679 -29.17 32.86 40.71
C LEU A 679 -28.87 33.13 39.23
N GLY A 680 -29.54 32.45 38.29
CA GLY A 680 -29.32 32.58 36.85
C GLY A 680 -27.93 32.15 36.38
N ARG A 681 -27.25 31.25 37.12
CA ARG A 681 -25.83 30.92 36.89
C ARG A 681 -25.61 29.62 36.10
N VAL A 682 -26.07 28.49 36.63
CA VAL A 682 -25.74 27.15 36.12
C VAL A 682 -27.00 26.29 36.07
N ILE A 683 -27.20 25.60 34.95
CA ILE A 683 -28.24 24.60 34.76
C ILE A 683 -27.57 23.22 34.90
N LEU A 684 -27.95 22.53 35.97
CA LEU A 684 -27.44 21.20 36.31
C LEU A 684 -28.45 20.17 35.78
N LEU A 685 -28.07 19.42 34.75
CA LEU A 685 -28.91 18.41 34.11
C LEU A 685 -28.54 17.05 34.68
N MET A 686 -29.40 16.58 35.59
CA MET A 686 -29.32 15.29 36.26
C MET A 686 -30.30 14.27 35.71
#